data_AF-A0AA97JT25-F1
#
_entry.id   AF-A0AA97JT25-F1
#
_cell.length_a   1.000
_cell.length_b   1.000
_cell.length_c   1.000
_cell.angle_alpha   90.00
_cell.angle_beta   90.00
_cell.angle_gamma   90.00
#
_symmetry.space_group_name_H-M   'P 1'
#
loop_
_entity.id
_entity.type
_entity.pdbx_description
1 polymer ?
#
loop_
_entity_poly.entity_id
_entity_poly.type
_entity_poly.pdbx_seq_one_letter_code
_entity_poly.pdbx_strand_id
1 'polypeptide(L)'
;MASKNSSTCSTEIINVEDDETQIPLEHRRGAEGGDSSETPRKRKKKSNKYEAFSPEEKAWLEKYRTWESQTRKILNRTYSKLLDDLSQPHAQKEIQYLKKRLISLQEKTSLDPICIGFPGQTGAGKTSLLNAILGKKLFLPVSGNSVCTSCVVRVNTSSAEQYEATVHLLSDDEWKEEMNNLVAVLSENGDDEDEDDECVKDAIKKLHAIYGKGVEKTREALIKAKPQVSIPPRRILSIETPEAEKLSKKLDPYIRVQDEGGNRLWPLIKYVEVTVPGSDILPEGITFLDIPGTGDFNKKRDEMWKQSINSCSVIWIISGIVRVQGDKIQARLLNDSITAFRAGNCVDFAMVVTKSDVIKLDEYRSERKNKNGPVENEHDAILERNQDVKSKKERSIKEKLQKQLPPDSEVLNKEHKWVYTVSAQEFWEPKHLSQEETEIPELREYIKRLYLKEKKKLVTNYVTAVLSIHKLAKNLGSKPQFEDQVFRKSGVEEWMIKYIDSLDTDLQTCFDKINQSLCEGVKNAEKSYRRIVNLLTKAEGYRGYHKTLKAVCLKDGVYASKSFARIDFNESLAKPIYDEIGVMFENIFRTQKPTRANLWYHLEMFKDDVENKIRQIGKDNSLPNDNSKGEIFLQETNVNLQKLKKEILQRKSGIYQSLCVSIQSDLKPHYKEASEVKGHGAYESMKKILMKGIEKEVTNKMFEKAQSNMERQFCELKRDILLNLKENISIVFKLVFLQQEPFAVHLADIENECRKIQEIYNKLQNDH
;
A
#
# COMPACT_ATOMS: atom_id res chain seq x y z
N MET A 1 -23.84 -12.04 42.15
CA MET A 1 -23.11 -13.29 42.50
C MET A 1 -22.27 -13.69 41.29
N ALA A 2 -21.02 -14.05 41.57
CA ALA A 2 -19.90 -14.09 40.64
C ALA A 2 -19.70 -15.45 39.94
N SER A 3 -19.10 -15.43 38.75
CA SER A 3 -17.85 -16.17 38.38
C SER A 3 -17.48 -15.81 36.93
N LYS A 4 -16.48 -14.96 36.66
CA LYS A 4 -15.07 -15.30 36.35
C LYS A 4 -14.87 -16.69 35.73
N ASN A 5 -14.41 -16.72 34.48
CA ASN A 5 -13.40 -17.67 34.01
C ASN A 5 -12.56 -17.05 32.88
N SER A 6 -11.30 -16.80 33.23
CA SER A 6 -10.17 -16.52 32.33
C SER A 6 -9.69 -17.84 31.73
N SER A 7 -9.57 -17.96 30.41
CA SER A 7 -8.81 -19.03 29.77
C SER A 7 -7.60 -18.46 29.04
N THR A 8 -6.45 -18.97 29.48
CA THR A 8 -5.08 -18.71 29.04
C THR A 8 -4.85 -19.20 27.61
N CYS A 9 -4.30 -18.32 26.77
CA CYS A 9 -3.86 -18.60 25.41
C CYS A 9 -2.63 -19.53 25.45
N SER A 10 -2.76 -20.75 24.94
CA SER A 10 -1.63 -21.67 24.72
C SER A 10 -1.47 -21.89 23.22
N THR A 11 -0.29 -21.55 22.71
CA THR A 11 0.14 -21.72 21.32
C THR A 11 0.82 -23.08 21.21
N GLU A 12 0.30 -23.98 20.38
CA GLU A 12 0.92 -25.29 20.14
C GLU A 12 2.13 -25.12 19.21
N ILE A 13 3.31 -25.44 19.74
CA ILE A 13 4.56 -25.62 18.99
C ILE A 13 4.62 -27.11 18.64
N ILE A 14 4.57 -27.45 17.36
CA ILE A 14 4.71 -28.84 16.90
C ILE A 14 6.20 -29.09 16.62
N ASN A 15 6.86 -29.86 17.51
CA ASN A 15 8.14 -30.51 17.22
C ASN A 15 7.85 -31.80 16.46
N VAL A 16 8.50 -31.99 15.31
CA VAL A 16 8.49 -33.26 14.57
C VAL A 16 9.82 -33.94 14.86
N GLU A 17 9.75 -35.14 15.44
CA GLU A 17 10.90 -35.99 15.76
C GLU A 17 11.51 -36.54 14.46
N ASP A 18 12.82 -36.41 14.32
CA ASP A 18 13.64 -37.00 13.26
C ASP A 18 14.03 -38.43 13.65
N ASP A 19 13.76 -39.38 12.77
CA ASP A 19 14.08 -40.81 12.91
C ASP A 19 15.52 -41.04 12.39
N GLU A 20 16.50 -41.10 13.30
CA GLU A 20 17.91 -41.36 12.97
C GLU A 20 18.17 -42.85 12.77
N THR A 21 18.53 -43.24 11.55
CA THR A 21 19.08 -44.56 11.24
C THR A 21 20.60 -44.57 11.44
N GLN A 22 21.04 -45.50 12.28
CA GLN A 22 22.42 -45.74 12.72
C GLN A 22 23.36 -46.16 11.57
N ILE A 23 24.58 -45.61 11.55
CA ILE A 23 25.76 -46.23 10.92
C ILE A 23 26.97 -46.06 11.87
N PRO A 24 27.85 -47.07 12.07
CA PRO A 24 28.77 -47.12 13.20
C PRO A 24 30.12 -46.41 12.97
N LEU A 25 30.65 -45.87 14.07
CA LEU A 25 31.98 -45.28 14.24
C LEU A 25 33.11 -46.33 14.17
N GLU A 26 34.16 -46.04 13.39
CA GLU A 26 35.50 -46.59 13.62
C GLU A 26 36.41 -45.58 14.34
N HIS A 27 37.07 -46.09 15.38
CA HIS A 27 38.00 -45.43 16.29
C HIS A 27 39.31 -45.00 15.62
N ARG A 28 39.83 -43.83 16.02
CA ARG A 28 41.26 -43.67 16.36
C ARG A 28 41.45 -42.75 17.58
N ARG A 29 42.07 -43.33 18.61
CA ARG A 29 42.77 -42.69 19.75
C ARG A 29 43.90 -41.80 19.20
N GLY A 30 44.40 -40.74 19.81
CA GLY A 30 44.24 -40.12 21.12
C GLY A 30 45.42 -39.14 21.31
N ALA A 31 45.28 -38.13 22.16
CA ALA A 31 46.37 -37.50 22.92
C ALA A 31 45.79 -36.42 23.84
N GLU A 32 46.01 -36.61 25.14
CA GLU A 32 45.69 -35.69 26.22
C GLU A 32 46.65 -34.49 26.23
N GLY A 33 46.16 -33.36 26.70
CA GLY A 33 46.94 -32.15 26.97
C GLY A 33 46.01 -31.03 27.41
N GLY A 34 45.70 -30.99 28.70
CA GLY A 34 44.88 -29.94 29.28
C GLY A 34 45.62 -28.61 29.32
N ASP A 35 44.89 -27.53 29.06
CA ASP A 35 45.14 -26.27 29.75
C ASP A 35 43.83 -25.51 29.91
N SER A 36 43.58 -25.09 31.15
CA SER A 36 42.42 -24.35 31.59
C SER A 36 42.61 -22.87 31.24
N SER A 37 41.85 -22.35 30.28
CA SER A 37 41.70 -20.90 30.13
C SER A 37 40.27 -20.53 29.79
N GLU A 38 39.70 -19.71 30.67
CA GLU A 38 38.39 -19.08 30.67
C GLU A 38 37.85 -18.75 29.27
N THR A 39 36.69 -19.32 28.92
CA THR A 39 35.88 -18.85 27.79
C THR A 39 35.46 -17.39 28.03
N PRO A 40 35.74 -16.44 27.12
CA PRO A 40 35.25 -15.09 27.26
C PRO A 40 33.73 -15.10 27.09
N ARG A 41 33.02 -14.57 28.09
CA ARG A 41 31.57 -14.30 28.05
C ARG A 41 31.23 -13.66 26.69
N LYS A 42 30.50 -14.39 25.84
CA LYS A 42 29.88 -13.85 24.62
C LYS A 42 29.07 -12.61 24.99
N ARG A 43 29.64 -11.42 24.75
CA ARG A 43 28.90 -10.17 24.78
C ARG A 43 27.78 -10.32 23.73
N LYS A 44 26.53 -10.36 24.18
CA LYS A 44 25.36 -10.25 23.30
C LYS A 44 25.56 -9.02 22.40
N LYS A 45 25.86 -9.23 21.12
CA LYS A 45 25.84 -8.18 20.10
C LYS A 45 24.39 -7.70 20.04
N LYS A 46 24.11 -6.51 20.60
CA LYS A 46 22.85 -5.83 20.33
C LYS A 46 22.79 -5.61 18.82
N SER A 47 21.87 -6.27 18.13
CA SER A 47 21.55 -6.01 16.73
C SER A 47 21.37 -4.49 16.54
N ASN A 48 22.18 -3.89 15.66
CA ASN A 48 22.20 -2.45 15.46
C ASN A 48 21.18 -2.08 14.39
N LYS A 49 20.03 -1.51 14.79
CA LYS A 49 18.86 -1.24 13.93
C LYS A 49 19.14 -0.41 12.66
N TYR A 50 20.29 0.25 12.58
CA TYR A 50 20.66 1.16 11.50
C TYR A 50 21.94 0.74 10.78
N GLU A 51 22.37 -0.52 10.87
CA GLU A 51 23.63 -1.00 10.30
C GLU A 51 23.80 -0.66 8.80
N ALA A 52 22.69 -0.59 8.05
CA ALA A 52 22.59 -0.19 6.64
C ALA A 52 23.01 1.26 6.30
N PHE A 53 23.09 2.16 7.27
CA PHE A 53 23.29 3.58 7.04
C PHE A 53 24.74 4.02 7.21
N SER A 54 25.11 5.14 6.58
CA SER A 54 26.40 5.80 6.82
C SER A 54 26.53 6.22 8.30
N PRO A 55 27.74 6.46 8.82
CA PRO A 55 27.91 6.92 10.20
C PRO A 55 27.11 8.20 10.53
N GLU A 56 27.01 9.13 9.57
CA GLU A 56 26.26 10.38 9.72
C GLU A 56 24.74 10.12 9.77
N GLU A 57 24.24 9.31 8.85
CA GLU A 57 22.82 8.91 8.80
C GLU A 57 22.42 8.11 10.05
N LYS A 58 23.29 7.22 10.54
CA LYS A 58 23.12 6.50 11.82
C LYS A 58 22.96 7.47 12.97
N ALA A 59 23.78 8.52 13.01
CA ALA A 59 23.70 9.54 14.05
C ALA A 59 22.36 10.28 14.00
N TRP A 60 21.86 10.63 12.81
CA TRP A 60 20.53 11.25 12.64
C TRP A 60 19.40 10.32 13.08
N LEU A 61 19.43 9.07 12.67
CA LEU A 61 18.40 8.10 13.03
C LEU A 61 18.37 7.82 14.54
N GLU A 62 19.52 7.73 15.20
CA GLU A 62 19.57 7.59 16.65
C GLU A 62 19.11 8.87 17.39
N LYS A 63 19.37 10.07 16.84
CA LYS A 63 18.75 11.31 17.35
C LYS A 63 17.23 11.23 17.27
N TYR A 64 16.68 10.88 16.10
CA TYR A 64 15.23 10.78 15.88
C TYR A 64 14.57 9.73 16.78
N ARG A 65 15.21 8.56 16.95
CA ARG A 65 14.76 7.52 17.87
C ARG A 65 14.78 7.98 19.32
N THR A 66 15.84 8.69 19.71
CA THR A 66 15.98 9.24 21.07
C THR A 66 14.88 10.25 21.35
N TRP A 67 14.64 11.20 20.44
CA TRP A 67 13.59 12.18 20.56
C TRP A 67 12.21 11.54 20.61
N GLU A 68 11.90 10.58 19.73
CA GLU A 68 10.63 9.85 19.75
C GLU A 68 10.42 9.12 21.10
N SER A 69 11.45 8.41 21.60
CA SER A 69 11.37 7.69 22.86
C SER A 69 11.20 8.62 24.07
N GLN A 70 11.95 9.73 24.10
CA GLN A 70 11.84 10.74 25.15
C GLN A 70 10.45 11.39 25.13
N THR A 71 9.96 11.78 23.96
CA THR A 71 8.61 12.34 23.78
C THR A 71 7.53 11.38 24.24
N ARG A 72 7.65 10.08 23.93
CA ARG A 72 6.70 9.06 24.40
C ARG A 72 6.73 8.90 25.93
N LYS A 73 7.92 8.91 26.55
CA LYS A 73 8.06 8.87 28.01
C LYS A 73 7.42 10.09 28.67
N ILE A 74 7.60 11.26 28.08
CA ILE A 74 6.99 12.52 28.54
C ILE A 74 5.47 12.41 28.42
N LEU A 75 4.95 12.03 27.26
CA LEU A 75 3.51 11.84 27.03
C LEU A 75 2.87 10.86 28.03
N ASN A 76 3.50 9.71 28.27
CA ASN A 76 2.98 8.72 29.21
C ASN A 76 2.96 9.23 30.66
N ARG A 77 3.98 9.97 31.08
CA ARG A 77 4.00 10.60 32.40
C ARG A 77 2.90 11.64 32.54
N THR A 78 2.72 12.49 31.54
CA THR A 78 1.65 13.47 31.47
C THR A 78 0.29 12.79 31.53
N TYR A 79 0.09 11.73 30.74
CA TYR A 79 -1.16 10.96 30.77
C TYR A 79 -1.44 10.39 32.17
N SER A 80 -0.46 9.74 32.81
CA SER A 80 -0.63 9.19 34.15
C SER A 80 -0.95 10.26 35.20
N LYS A 81 -0.31 11.43 35.11
CA LYS A 81 -0.57 12.57 36.00
C LYS A 81 -1.99 13.12 35.85
N LEU A 82 -2.48 13.19 34.62
CA LEU A 82 -3.78 13.79 34.30
C LEU A 82 -4.93 12.76 34.29
N LEU A 83 -4.65 11.47 34.49
CA LEU A 83 -5.64 10.40 34.29
C LEU A 83 -6.85 10.54 35.22
N ASP A 84 -6.61 10.81 36.50
CA ASP A 84 -7.64 10.93 37.52
C ASP A 84 -8.48 12.21 37.28
N ASP A 85 -7.80 13.31 36.96
CA ASP A 85 -8.42 14.60 36.63
C ASP A 85 -9.33 14.53 35.40
N LEU A 86 -8.92 13.77 34.37
CA LEU A 86 -9.62 13.65 33.10
C LEU A 86 -10.74 12.58 33.10
N SER A 87 -10.89 11.80 34.18
CA SER A 87 -11.81 10.65 34.23
C SER A 87 -13.12 10.91 34.99
N GLN A 88 -13.46 12.17 35.26
CA GLN A 88 -14.69 12.52 35.98
C GLN A 88 -15.98 12.27 35.16
N PRO A 89 -17.08 11.75 35.76
CA PRO A 89 -18.27 11.25 35.03
C PRO A 89 -19.07 12.31 34.25
N HIS A 90 -18.86 13.59 34.53
CA HIS A 90 -19.58 14.73 33.95
C HIS A 90 -18.66 15.65 33.14
N ALA A 91 -17.54 15.11 32.63
CA ALA A 91 -16.56 15.85 31.86
C ALA A 91 -17.19 16.55 30.64
N GLN A 92 -17.08 17.88 30.59
CA GLN A 92 -17.45 18.71 29.45
C GLN A 92 -16.70 18.26 28.17
N LYS A 93 -17.21 18.65 26.99
CA LYS A 93 -16.68 18.20 25.68
C LYS A 93 -15.18 18.47 25.51
N GLU A 94 -14.69 19.54 26.13
CA GLU A 94 -13.32 20.03 26.15
C GLU A 94 -12.36 19.06 26.88
N ILE A 95 -12.75 18.58 28.06
CA ILE A 95 -11.98 17.59 28.83
C ILE A 95 -11.96 16.25 28.09
N GLN A 96 -13.09 15.87 27.49
CA GLN A 96 -13.17 14.67 26.66
C GLN A 96 -12.28 14.77 25.41
N TYR A 97 -12.17 15.94 24.80
CA TYR A 97 -11.25 16.20 23.70
C TYR A 97 -9.80 15.95 24.11
N LEU A 98 -9.35 16.55 25.21
CA LEU A 98 -7.98 16.35 25.73
C LEU A 98 -7.69 14.87 26.02
N LYS A 99 -8.63 14.18 26.68
CA LYS A 99 -8.51 12.75 26.98
C LYS A 99 -8.39 11.91 25.70
N LYS A 100 -9.28 12.11 24.73
CA LYS A 100 -9.22 11.42 23.43
C LYS A 100 -7.92 11.73 22.69
N ARG A 101 -7.45 12.98 22.74
CA ARG A 101 -6.22 13.41 22.10
C ARG A 101 -4.99 12.72 22.70
N LEU A 102 -4.88 12.67 24.02
CA LEU A 102 -3.79 11.98 24.72
C LEU A 102 -3.78 10.48 24.40
N ILE A 103 -4.94 9.80 24.49
CA ILE A 103 -5.06 8.37 24.17
C ILE A 103 -4.63 8.13 22.72
N SER A 104 -5.12 8.93 21.77
CA SER A 104 -4.74 8.78 20.35
C SER A 104 -3.23 8.95 20.09
N LEU A 105 -2.54 9.77 20.90
CA LEU A 105 -1.08 9.97 20.79
C LEU A 105 -0.29 8.86 21.48
N GLN A 106 -0.86 8.20 22.49
CA GLN A 106 -0.25 7.02 23.13
C GLN A 106 -0.34 5.80 22.22
N GLU A 107 -1.49 5.60 21.57
CA GLU A 107 -1.76 4.51 20.63
C GLU A 107 -0.93 4.63 19.35
N LYS A 108 -0.60 5.86 18.91
CA LYS A 108 0.30 6.08 17.77
C LYS A 108 1.65 5.42 18.04
N THR A 109 1.90 4.33 17.33
CA THR A 109 3.12 3.54 17.44
C THR A 109 3.80 3.47 16.08
N SER A 110 5.09 3.83 16.06
CA SER A 110 6.00 3.72 14.92
C SER A 110 5.58 4.41 13.60
N LEU A 111 6.48 4.37 12.63
CA LEU A 111 6.23 4.80 11.25
C LEU A 111 5.23 3.82 10.63
N ASP A 112 4.16 4.33 10.01
CA ASP A 112 3.32 3.50 9.11
C ASP A 112 4.27 2.88 8.06
N PRO A 113 4.25 1.56 7.84
CA PRO A 113 5.22 0.93 6.96
C PRO A 113 5.24 1.55 5.57
N ILE A 114 6.43 1.90 5.08
CA ILE A 114 6.62 2.37 3.71
C ILE A 114 6.55 1.15 2.80
N CYS A 115 5.46 1.04 2.06
CA CYS A 115 5.19 -0.11 1.19
C CYS A 115 5.76 0.14 -0.21
N ILE A 116 6.67 -0.73 -0.66
CA ILE A 116 7.22 -0.72 -2.03
C ILE A 116 6.69 -1.94 -2.78
N GLY A 117 5.87 -1.71 -3.80
CA GLY A 117 5.23 -2.78 -4.59
C GLY A 117 5.99 -3.12 -5.87
N PHE A 118 6.01 -4.40 -6.23
CA PHE A 118 6.75 -4.95 -7.38
C PHE A 118 5.79 -5.53 -8.43
N PRO A 119 4.82 -4.78 -8.99
CA PRO A 119 3.96 -5.33 -10.03
C PRO A 119 4.76 -5.61 -11.31
N GLY A 120 4.55 -6.78 -11.90
CA GLY A 120 5.24 -7.16 -13.12
C GLY A 120 4.76 -8.52 -13.63
N GLN A 121 4.97 -8.81 -14.91
CA GLN A 121 4.58 -10.10 -15.48
C GLN A 121 5.32 -11.26 -14.78
N THR A 122 4.72 -12.44 -14.82
CA THR A 122 5.40 -13.68 -14.43
C THR A 122 6.68 -13.89 -15.25
N GLY A 123 7.77 -14.26 -14.57
CA GLY A 123 9.10 -14.43 -15.18
C GLY A 123 9.89 -13.13 -15.39
N ALA A 124 9.35 -11.97 -15.01
CA ALA A 124 10.05 -10.69 -15.08
C ALA A 124 11.17 -10.51 -14.00
N GLY A 125 11.45 -11.53 -13.17
CA GLY A 125 12.55 -11.46 -12.21
C GLY A 125 12.25 -10.66 -10.92
N LYS A 126 10.98 -10.48 -10.55
CA LYS A 126 10.55 -9.75 -9.33
C LYS A 126 11.22 -10.29 -8.06
N THR A 127 11.04 -11.58 -7.78
CA THR A 127 11.56 -12.24 -6.59
C THR A 127 13.09 -12.31 -6.59
N SER A 128 13.71 -12.50 -7.77
CA SER A 128 15.18 -12.44 -7.92
C SER A 128 15.73 -11.05 -7.59
N LEU A 129 15.08 -9.99 -8.05
CA LEU A 129 15.42 -8.61 -7.71
C LEU A 129 15.23 -8.37 -6.20
N LEU A 130 14.11 -8.80 -5.62
CA LEU A 130 13.86 -8.65 -4.19
C LEU A 130 14.93 -9.33 -3.35
N ASN A 131 15.30 -10.58 -3.68
CA ASN A 131 16.40 -11.29 -3.02
C ASN A 131 17.74 -10.52 -3.13
N ALA A 132 18.03 -9.93 -4.29
CA ALA A 132 19.21 -9.10 -4.49
C ALA A 132 19.17 -7.82 -3.64
N ILE A 133 18.03 -7.13 -3.58
CA ILE A 133 17.85 -5.94 -2.72
C ILE A 133 18.01 -6.29 -1.24
N LEU A 134 17.44 -7.41 -0.79
CA LEU A 134 17.59 -7.93 0.57
C LEU A 134 19.02 -8.39 0.88
N GLY A 135 19.87 -8.58 -0.13
CA GLY A 135 21.21 -9.14 0.02
C GLY A 135 21.21 -10.57 0.55
N LYS A 136 20.16 -11.34 0.25
CA LYS A 136 20.05 -12.76 0.61
C LYS A 136 19.72 -13.59 -0.63
N LYS A 137 20.73 -14.27 -1.18
CA LYS A 137 20.61 -15.10 -2.38
C LYS A 137 19.64 -16.26 -2.08
N LEU A 138 18.67 -16.49 -2.99
CA LEU A 138 17.64 -17.55 -2.87
C LEU A 138 16.80 -17.51 -1.57
N PHE A 139 16.65 -16.35 -0.92
CA PHE A 139 15.87 -16.25 0.32
C PHE A 139 14.38 -16.54 0.10
N LEU A 140 13.71 -15.72 -0.71
CA LEU A 140 12.41 -16.12 -1.24
C LEU A 140 12.64 -17.15 -2.35
N PRO A 141 11.82 -18.21 -2.42
CA PRO A 141 11.92 -19.19 -3.49
C PRO A 141 11.93 -18.55 -4.88
N VAL A 142 12.91 -18.91 -5.70
CA VAL A 142 13.01 -18.53 -7.12
C VAL A 142 13.01 -19.77 -8.01
N SER A 143 12.59 -19.62 -9.26
CA SER A 143 12.62 -20.68 -10.29
C SER A 143 13.16 -20.09 -11.59
N GLY A 144 14.06 -20.82 -12.24
CA GLY A 144 14.57 -20.46 -13.56
C GLY A 144 13.62 -20.81 -14.71
N ASN A 145 12.74 -21.81 -14.50
CA ASN A 145 12.01 -22.48 -15.58
C ASN A 145 10.48 -22.47 -15.40
N SER A 146 9.95 -21.98 -14.27
CA SER A 146 8.51 -22.03 -13.97
C SER A 146 8.01 -20.80 -13.21
N VAL A 147 6.68 -20.67 -13.10
CA VAL A 147 6.03 -19.61 -12.30
C VAL A 147 6.36 -19.81 -10.83
N CYS A 148 7.04 -18.83 -10.24
CA CYS A 148 7.64 -19.01 -8.92
C CYS A 148 6.79 -18.52 -7.73
N THR A 149 5.92 -17.52 -7.91
CA THR A 149 5.16 -16.92 -6.80
C THR A 149 3.67 -16.96 -7.12
N SER A 150 2.92 -17.72 -6.33
CA SER A 150 1.48 -17.93 -6.51
C SER A 150 0.59 -16.94 -5.74
N CYS A 151 1.15 -16.24 -4.75
CA CYS A 151 0.43 -15.33 -3.87
C CYS A 151 1.23 -14.05 -3.63
N VAL A 152 0.60 -13.03 -3.03
CA VAL A 152 1.33 -11.85 -2.54
C VAL A 152 2.23 -12.28 -1.39
N VAL A 153 3.50 -11.89 -1.46
CA VAL A 153 4.48 -12.07 -0.37
C VAL A 153 4.86 -10.70 0.17
N ARG A 154 4.58 -10.47 1.45
CA ARG A 154 5.00 -9.26 2.16
C ARG A 154 6.30 -9.55 2.89
N VAL A 155 7.36 -8.84 2.55
CA VAL A 155 8.63 -8.94 3.27
C VAL A 155 8.83 -7.67 4.06
N ASN A 156 8.78 -7.79 5.39
CA ASN A 156 9.11 -6.72 6.31
C ASN A 156 10.47 -7.02 6.97
N THR A 157 11.06 -5.99 7.55
CA THR A 157 12.27 -6.11 8.36
C THR A 157 11.93 -5.76 9.80
N SER A 158 12.44 -6.55 10.76
CA SER A 158 12.24 -6.28 12.18
C SER A 158 13.55 -6.34 12.96
N SER A 159 13.47 -5.87 14.20
CA SER A 159 14.53 -6.04 15.19
C SER A 159 14.50 -7.40 15.92
N ALA A 160 13.69 -8.36 15.44
CA ALA A 160 13.68 -9.71 15.96
C ALA A 160 15.03 -10.42 15.73
N GLU A 161 15.29 -11.46 16.51
CA GLU A 161 16.52 -12.27 16.39
C GLU A 161 16.39 -13.40 15.37
N GLN A 162 15.16 -13.75 14.97
CA GLN A 162 14.86 -14.90 14.12
C GLN A 162 14.13 -14.45 12.85
N TYR A 163 14.21 -15.29 11.81
CA TYR A 163 13.34 -15.17 10.65
C TYR A 163 11.98 -15.74 11.00
N GLU A 164 10.94 -14.95 10.79
CA GLU A 164 9.56 -15.37 11.00
C GLU A 164 8.83 -15.36 9.66
N ALA A 165 7.90 -16.28 9.50
CA ALA A 165 6.91 -16.18 8.44
C ALA A 165 5.53 -16.62 8.94
N THR A 166 4.52 -15.90 8.48
CA THR A 166 3.11 -16.25 8.69
C THR A 166 2.46 -16.49 7.34
N VAL A 167 2.03 -17.72 7.11
CA VAL A 167 1.31 -18.12 5.90
C VAL A 167 -0.19 -18.08 6.21
N HIS A 168 -0.92 -17.22 5.49
CA HIS A 168 -2.36 -17.07 5.65
C HIS A 168 -3.07 -17.83 4.54
N LEU A 169 -3.96 -18.75 4.92
CA LEU A 169 -4.79 -19.51 4.00
C LEU A 169 -6.15 -18.82 3.82
N LEU A 170 -6.83 -19.16 2.73
CA LEU A 170 -8.24 -18.82 2.51
C LEU A 170 -9.08 -19.43 3.62
N SER A 171 -10.12 -18.71 4.05
CA SER A 171 -11.15 -19.26 4.95
C SER A 171 -11.93 -20.39 4.27
N ASP A 172 -12.70 -21.15 5.04
CA ASP A 172 -13.57 -22.20 4.50
C ASP A 172 -14.57 -21.64 3.47
N ASP A 173 -15.17 -20.48 3.75
CA ASP A 173 -16.11 -19.81 2.86
C ASP A 173 -15.42 -19.30 1.59
N GLU A 174 -14.23 -18.68 1.73
CA GLU A 174 -13.44 -18.18 0.59
C GLU A 174 -13.01 -19.34 -0.32
N TRP A 175 -12.60 -20.47 0.25
CA TRP A 175 -12.26 -21.67 -0.52
C TRP A 175 -13.48 -22.31 -1.16
N LYS A 176 -14.61 -22.38 -0.45
CA LYS A 176 -15.87 -22.91 -1.00
C LYS A 176 -16.37 -22.09 -2.19
N GLU A 177 -16.28 -20.76 -2.11
CA GLU A 177 -16.57 -19.87 -3.24
C GLU A 177 -15.61 -20.13 -4.41
N GLU A 178 -14.30 -20.25 -4.15
CA GLU A 178 -13.32 -20.56 -5.20
C GLU A 178 -13.58 -21.93 -5.83
N MET A 179 -13.85 -22.96 -5.03
CA MET A 179 -14.18 -24.32 -5.49
C MET A 179 -15.40 -24.32 -6.40
N ASN A 180 -16.47 -23.63 -6.02
CA ASN A 180 -17.66 -23.51 -6.86
C ASN A 180 -17.33 -22.86 -8.21
N ASN A 181 -16.46 -21.85 -8.21
CA ASN A 181 -16.01 -21.19 -9.44
C ASN A 181 -15.16 -22.11 -10.32
N LEU A 182 -14.20 -22.85 -9.72
CA LEU A 182 -13.37 -23.83 -10.43
C LEU A 182 -14.23 -24.92 -11.09
N VAL A 183 -15.16 -25.49 -10.32
CA VAL A 183 -16.12 -26.50 -10.80
C VAL A 183 -16.99 -25.94 -11.94
N ALA A 184 -17.46 -24.71 -11.83
CA ALA A 184 -18.30 -24.08 -12.84
C ALA A 184 -17.56 -23.86 -14.18
N VAL A 185 -16.25 -23.59 -14.13
CA VAL A 185 -15.39 -23.52 -15.32
C VAL A 185 -15.18 -24.90 -15.96
N LEU A 186 -15.12 -25.96 -15.16
CA LEU A 186 -14.88 -27.34 -15.63
C LEU A 186 -16.13 -28.09 -16.07
N SER A 187 -17.32 -27.69 -15.62
CA SER A 187 -18.58 -28.37 -15.94
C SER A 187 -18.83 -28.39 -17.46
N GLU A 188 -19.00 -29.59 -18.02
CA GLU A 188 -19.07 -29.97 -19.45
C GLU A 188 -19.69 -28.93 -20.42
N ASN A 189 -18.96 -28.67 -21.51
CA ASN A 189 -19.49 -28.20 -22.78
C ASN A 189 -19.19 -29.31 -23.79
N GLY A 190 -20.22 -29.86 -24.44
CA GLY A 190 -20.14 -31.10 -25.23
C GLY A 190 -19.09 -31.09 -26.35
N ASP A 191 -18.65 -32.31 -26.72
CA ASP A 191 -17.87 -32.85 -27.86
C ASP A 191 -16.71 -32.05 -28.49
N ASP A 192 -16.52 -30.75 -28.19
CA ASP A 192 -15.36 -29.95 -28.57
C ASP A 192 -14.36 -29.92 -27.40
N GLU A 193 -13.72 -31.07 -27.16
CA GLU A 193 -12.64 -31.28 -26.18
C GLU A 193 -11.35 -30.55 -26.58
N ASP A 194 -11.31 -29.23 -26.42
CA ASP A 194 -10.01 -28.53 -26.36
C ASP A 194 -9.59 -28.39 -24.89
N GLU A 195 -8.77 -29.35 -24.44
CA GLU A 195 -8.04 -29.35 -23.15
C GLU A 195 -7.02 -28.18 -23.05
N ASP A 196 -6.88 -27.37 -24.11
CA ASP A 196 -5.84 -26.37 -24.24
C ASP A 196 -6.13 -24.99 -23.60
N ASP A 197 -7.35 -24.75 -23.10
CA ASP A 197 -7.73 -23.48 -22.46
C ASP A 197 -6.96 -23.23 -21.15
N GLU A 198 -6.29 -22.09 -21.05
CA GLU A 198 -5.47 -21.71 -19.88
C GLU A 198 -6.28 -21.66 -18.58
N CYS A 199 -7.54 -21.21 -18.62
CA CYS A 199 -8.40 -21.14 -17.43
C CYS A 199 -8.75 -22.55 -16.94
N VAL A 200 -8.95 -23.50 -17.85
CA VAL A 200 -9.18 -24.92 -17.53
C VAL A 200 -7.91 -25.54 -16.96
N LYS A 201 -6.77 -25.31 -17.60
CA LYS A 201 -5.46 -25.79 -17.11
C LYS A 201 -5.17 -25.27 -15.70
N ASP A 202 -5.39 -23.99 -15.42
CA ASP A 202 -5.20 -23.42 -14.07
C ASP A 202 -6.18 -24.04 -13.06
N ALA A 203 -7.43 -24.26 -13.46
CA ALA A 203 -8.43 -24.88 -12.59
C ALA A 203 -8.10 -26.33 -12.24
N ILE A 204 -7.75 -27.14 -13.25
CA ILE A 204 -7.31 -28.54 -13.07
C ILE A 204 -6.08 -28.58 -12.16
N LYS A 205 -5.07 -27.73 -12.41
CA LYS A 205 -3.86 -27.66 -11.58
C LYS A 205 -4.17 -27.38 -10.10
N LYS A 206 -5.08 -26.46 -9.82
CA LYS A 206 -5.50 -26.14 -8.43
C LYS A 206 -6.22 -27.32 -7.77
N LEU A 207 -7.11 -27.99 -8.50
CA LEU A 207 -7.85 -29.14 -7.97
C LEU A 207 -6.95 -30.35 -7.75
N HIS A 208 -6.07 -30.66 -8.71
CA HIS A 208 -5.06 -31.73 -8.58
C HIS A 208 -4.13 -31.51 -7.41
N ALA A 209 -3.78 -30.24 -7.14
CA ALA A 209 -2.96 -29.88 -5.99
C ALA A 209 -3.64 -30.25 -4.67
N ILE A 210 -4.93 -29.97 -4.50
CA ILE A 210 -5.63 -30.18 -3.21
C ILE A 210 -6.24 -31.57 -3.07
N TYR A 211 -6.81 -32.13 -4.14
CA TYR A 211 -7.63 -33.35 -4.10
C TYR A 211 -7.01 -34.54 -4.84
N GLY A 212 -5.90 -34.34 -5.57
CA GLY A 212 -5.27 -35.39 -6.38
C GLY A 212 -5.82 -35.47 -7.81
N LYS A 213 -5.16 -36.29 -8.64
CA LYS A 213 -5.55 -36.50 -10.06
C LYS A 213 -6.85 -37.31 -10.15
N GLY A 214 -7.72 -36.99 -11.11
CA GLY A 214 -8.95 -37.74 -11.42
C GLY A 214 -10.21 -37.26 -10.70
N VAL A 215 -10.11 -36.26 -9.81
CA VAL A 215 -11.26 -35.69 -9.09
C VAL A 215 -12.05 -34.72 -9.97
N GLU A 216 -11.40 -34.11 -10.96
CA GLU A 216 -11.97 -33.20 -11.96
C GLU A 216 -13.10 -33.80 -12.83
N LYS A 217 -13.24 -35.13 -12.83
CA LYS A 217 -14.11 -35.87 -13.77
C LYS A 217 -15.61 -35.73 -13.51
N THR A 218 -16.04 -35.48 -12.26
CA THR A 218 -17.46 -35.28 -11.96
C THR A 218 -17.67 -34.24 -10.86
N ARG A 219 -18.66 -33.35 -11.07
CA ARG A 219 -19.04 -32.29 -10.12
C ARG A 219 -19.43 -32.84 -8.75
N GLU A 220 -20.15 -33.95 -8.69
CA GLU A 220 -20.51 -34.57 -7.41
C GLU A 220 -19.30 -35.17 -6.68
N ALA A 221 -18.29 -35.67 -7.40
CA ALA A 221 -17.07 -36.20 -6.79
C ALA A 221 -16.25 -35.07 -6.15
N LEU A 222 -16.11 -33.91 -6.82
CA LEU A 222 -15.41 -32.74 -6.28
C LEU A 222 -16.03 -32.20 -4.99
N ILE A 223 -17.37 -32.16 -4.93
CA ILE A 223 -18.09 -31.65 -3.76
C ILE A 223 -17.96 -32.59 -2.55
N LYS A 224 -17.79 -33.90 -2.80
CA LYS A 224 -17.64 -34.93 -1.76
C LYS A 224 -16.19 -35.30 -1.46
N ALA A 225 -15.23 -34.82 -2.26
CA ALA A 225 -13.82 -35.17 -2.12
C ALA A 225 -13.24 -34.58 -0.83
N LYS A 226 -12.46 -35.40 -0.13
CA LYS A 226 -11.64 -34.94 0.99
C LYS A 226 -10.30 -34.43 0.43
N PRO A 227 -9.78 -33.28 0.90
CA PRO A 227 -8.43 -32.85 0.55
C PRO A 227 -7.40 -33.95 0.88
N GLN A 228 -6.46 -34.19 -0.04
CA GLN A 228 -5.33 -35.11 0.17
C GLN A 228 -4.18 -34.44 0.95
N VAL A 229 -4.29 -33.12 1.17
CA VAL A 229 -3.33 -32.31 1.90
C VAL A 229 -3.86 -31.99 3.30
N SER A 230 -2.95 -31.96 4.29
CA SER A 230 -3.30 -31.53 5.65
C SER A 230 -3.49 -30.02 5.67
N ILE A 231 -4.72 -29.58 5.94
CA ILE A 231 -5.07 -28.16 6.02
C ILE A 231 -5.06 -27.74 7.50
N PRO A 232 -4.27 -26.73 7.88
CA PRO A 232 -4.24 -26.21 9.25
C PRO A 232 -5.62 -25.71 9.70
N PRO A 233 -6.15 -26.16 10.87
CA PRO A 233 -7.47 -25.76 11.34
C PRO A 233 -7.64 -24.25 11.51
N ARG A 234 -6.58 -23.56 11.94
CA ARG A 234 -6.58 -22.09 12.14
C ARG A 234 -6.42 -21.30 10.85
N ARG A 235 -6.25 -21.95 9.68
CA ARG A 235 -5.94 -21.32 8.39
C ARG A 235 -4.73 -20.38 8.42
N ILE A 236 -3.86 -20.55 9.42
CA ILE A 236 -2.65 -19.76 9.64
C ILE A 236 -1.54 -20.72 10.05
N LEU A 237 -0.36 -20.57 9.45
CA LEU A 237 0.86 -21.25 9.83
C LEU A 237 1.92 -20.23 10.21
N SER A 238 2.49 -20.37 11.40
CA SER A 238 3.62 -19.56 11.86
C SER A 238 4.89 -20.41 11.84
N ILE A 239 5.94 -19.86 11.24
CA ILE A 239 7.24 -20.51 11.09
C ILE A 239 8.28 -19.56 11.67
N GLU A 240 9.11 -20.05 12.58
CA GLU A 240 10.23 -19.30 13.13
C GLU A 240 11.51 -20.12 12.98
N THR A 241 12.58 -19.49 12.47
CA THR A 241 13.87 -20.14 12.29
C THR A 241 15.03 -19.15 12.40
N PRO A 242 16.22 -19.58 12.88
CA PRO A 242 17.40 -18.71 12.94
C PRO A 242 18.06 -18.50 11.57
N GLU A 243 17.80 -19.40 10.61
CA GLU A 243 18.52 -19.47 9.34
C GLU A 243 17.60 -19.16 8.16
N ALA A 244 18.03 -18.21 7.31
CA ALA A 244 17.31 -17.81 6.10
C ALA A 244 17.02 -19.00 5.16
N GLU A 245 17.98 -19.92 5.01
CA GLU A 245 17.86 -21.09 4.14
C GLU A 245 16.80 -22.08 4.64
N LYS A 246 16.72 -22.28 5.96
CA LYS A 246 15.68 -23.12 6.58
C LYS A 246 14.30 -22.50 6.38
N LEU A 247 14.16 -21.19 6.56
CA LEU A 247 12.90 -20.51 6.27
C LEU A 247 12.50 -20.65 4.80
N SER A 248 13.44 -20.43 3.88
CA SER A 248 13.23 -20.56 2.43
C SER A 248 12.70 -21.95 2.07
N LYS A 249 13.34 -23.02 2.55
CA LYS A 249 12.91 -24.41 2.33
C LYS A 249 11.52 -24.68 2.90
N LYS A 250 11.19 -24.14 4.08
CA LYS A 250 9.87 -24.28 4.69
C LYS A 250 8.78 -23.48 3.97
N LEU A 251 9.11 -22.32 3.40
CA LEU A 251 8.18 -21.47 2.64
C LEU A 251 7.90 -21.99 1.23
N ASP A 252 8.81 -22.81 0.72
CA ASP A 252 8.77 -23.33 -0.65
C ASP A 252 7.42 -23.90 -1.10
N PRO A 253 6.77 -24.80 -0.33
CA PRO A 253 5.53 -25.45 -0.74
C PRO A 253 4.32 -24.50 -0.76
N TYR A 254 4.44 -23.34 -0.11
CA TYR A 254 3.38 -22.34 0.00
C TYR A 254 3.48 -21.24 -1.06
N ILE A 255 4.70 -20.91 -1.46
CA ILE A 255 4.97 -19.83 -2.42
C ILE A 255 5.03 -20.37 -3.86
N ARG A 256 5.77 -21.48 -4.08
CA ARG A 256 5.98 -22.04 -5.43
C ARG A 256 4.80 -22.88 -5.90
N VAL A 257 4.51 -22.78 -7.20
CA VAL A 257 3.62 -23.72 -7.88
C VAL A 257 4.44 -24.98 -8.18
N GLN A 258 4.18 -26.07 -7.46
CA GLN A 258 4.83 -27.38 -7.67
C GLN A 258 3.87 -28.32 -8.43
N ASP A 259 4.38 -28.97 -9.49
CA ASP A 259 3.60 -29.90 -10.31
C ASP A 259 3.68 -31.37 -9.79
N GLU A 260 4.75 -31.78 -9.08
CA GLU A 260 4.93 -33.14 -8.52
C GLU A 260 5.69 -33.15 -7.17
N GLY A 261 5.30 -34.03 -6.23
CA GLY A 261 5.87 -34.15 -4.86
C GLY A 261 5.55 -32.98 -3.90
N GLY A 262 5.51 -33.22 -2.58
CA GLY A 262 5.41 -32.17 -1.54
C GLY A 262 3.99 -31.68 -1.15
N ASN A 263 3.93 -30.76 -0.18
CA ASN A 263 2.71 -30.17 0.39
C ASN A 263 2.12 -29.13 -0.58
N ARG A 264 1.03 -29.45 -1.27
CA ARG A 264 0.51 -28.69 -2.43
C ARG A 264 -0.49 -27.58 -2.04
N LEU A 265 -0.18 -26.82 -0.99
CA LEU A 265 -1.14 -25.90 -0.38
C LEU A 265 -1.25 -24.54 -1.09
N TRP A 266 -0.41 -24.25 -2.10
CA TRP A 266 -0.42 -22.99 -2.86
C TRP A 266 -1.80 -22.51 -3.36
N PRO A 267 -2.78 -23.37 -3.77
CA PRO A 267 -4.12 -22.89 -4.16
C PRO A 267 -4.94 -22.32 -3.00
N LEU A 268 -4.63 -22.75 -1.78
CA LEU A 268 -5.27 -22.29 -0.54
C LEU A 268 -4.58 -21.08 0.06
N ILE A 269 -3.41 -20.67 -0.43
CA ILE A 269 -2.67 -19.55 0.15
C ILE A 269 -3.31 -18.24 -0.29
N LYS A 270 -3.66 -17.42 0.70
CA LYS A 270 -4.18 -16.07 0.51
C LYS A 270 -3.01 -15.10 0.33
N TYR A 271 -2.07 -15.09 1.28
CA TYR A 271 -0.81 -14.34 1.23
C TYR A 271 0.19 -14.88 2.25
N VAL A 272 1.45 -14.48 2.12
CA VAL A 272 2.52 -14.81 3.06
C VAL A 272 3.13 -13.51 3.59
N GLU A 273 3.39 -13.48 4.89
CA GLU A 273 4.17 -12.44 5.55
C GLU A 273 5.50 -13.03 5.99
N VAL A 274 6.58 -12.33 5.72
CA VAL A 274 7.95 -12.73 6.04
C VAL A 274 8.62 -11.58 6.76
N THR A 275 9.16 -11.88 7.93
CA THR A 275 9.90 -10.94 8.76
C THR A 275 11.36 -11.33 8.74
N VAL A 276 12.21 -10.42 8.23
CA VAL A 276 13.65 -10.58 8.18
C VAL A 276 14.29 -9.92 9.41
N PRO A 277 15.06 -10.67 10.23
CA PRO A 277 15.73 -10.12 11.39
C PRO A 277 16.89 -9.22 10.97
N GLY A 278 17.06 -8.10 11.68
CA GLY A 278 18.28 -7.28 11.71
C GLY A 278 19.01 -7.16 10.37
N SER A 279 18.42 -6.44 9.43
CA SER A 279 19.03 -6.27 8.10
C SER A 279 20.11 -5.19 8.12
N ASP A 280 21.35 -5.58 7.81
CA ASP A 280 22.48 -4.66 7.55
C ASP A 280 22.28 -3.83 6.27
N ILE A 281 21.14 -4.01 5.60
CA ILE A 281 20.91 -3.49 4.25
C ILE A 281 19.66 -2.61 4.20
N LEU A 282 18.65 -2.88 5.02
CA LEU A 282 17.33 -2.23 4.94
C LEU A 282 16.77 -1.84 6.31
N PRO A 283 16.21 -0.63 6.44
CA PRO A 283 15.68 -0.13 7.71
C PRO A 283 14.38 -0.82 8.15
N GLU A 284 14.23 -1.01 9.47
CA GLU A 284 12.95 -1.36 10.12
C GLU A 284 11.88 -0.30 9.81
N GLY A 285 10.76 -0.73 9.21
CA GLY A 285 9.67 0.14 8.73
C GLY A 285 9.49 0.15 7.20
N ILE A 286 10.31 -0.57 6.44
CA ILE A 286 10.08 -0.85 5.01
C ILE A 286 9.36 -2.19 4.86
N THR A 287 8.37 -2.22 3.97
CA THR A 287 7.69 -3.45 3.56
C THR A 287 7.75 -3.58 2.05
N PHE A 288 8.33 -4.67 1.55
CA PHE A 288 8.30 -5.02 0.14
C PHE A 288 7.09 -5.89 -0.15
N LEU A 289 6.38 -5.62 -1.24
CA LEU A 289 5.29 -6.44 -1.72
C LEU A 289 5.71 -7.10 -3.03
N ASP A 290 6.08 -8.38 -2.98
CA ASP A 290 6.21 -9.20 -4.19
C ASP A 290 4.80 -9.58 -4.64
N ILE A 291 4.30 -8.81 -5.59
CA ILE A 291 2.97 -8.96 -6.14
C ILE A 291 3.09 -10.00 -7.26
N PRO A 292 2.31 -11.10 -7.24
CA PRO A 292 2.34 -12.10 -8.30
C PRO A 292 1.97 -11.45 -9.64
N GLY A 293 2.14 -12.20 -10.75
CA GLY A 293 1.85 -11.72 -12.10
C GLY A 293 0.45 -11.09 -12.26
N THR A 294 0.14 -10.55 -13.44
CA THR A 294 -1.11 -9.79 -13.71
C THR A 294 -2.42 -10.57 -13.58
N GLY A 295 -2.41 -11.74 -12.97
CA GLY A 295 -3.62 -12.41 -12.57
C GLY A 295 -3.48 -13.75 -11.86
N ASP A 296 -4.48 -14.02 -11.04
CA ASP A 296 -4.86 -15.34 -10.54
C ASP A 296 -6.38 -15.49 -10.72
N PHE A 297 -6.86 -16.68 -11.07
CA PHE A 297 -8.31 -16.95 -11.12
C PHE A 297 -8.98 -16.78 -9.73
N ASN A 298 -8.23 -16.88 -8.65
CA ASN A 298 -8.78 -16.75 -7.31
C ASN A 298 -9.26 -15.33 -7.01
N LYS A 299 -10.54 -15.20 -6.65
CA LYS A 299 -11.21 -13.90 -6.44
C LYS A 299 -10.55 -13.10 -5.32
N LYS A 300 -10.22 -13.76 -4.20
CA LYS A 300 -9.59 -13.10 -3.05
C LYS A 300 -8.17 -12.66 -3.35
N ARG A 301 -7.39 -13.46 -4.07
CA ARG A 301 -6.05 -13.04 -4.51
C ARG A 301 -6.10 -11.89 -5.50
N ASP A 302 -7.12 -11.84 -6.34
CA ASP A 302 -7.35 -10.75 -7.27
C ASP A 302 -7.75 -9.42 -6.56
N GLU A 303 -8.66 -9.49 -5.59
CA GLU A 303 -8.99 -8.37 -4.69
C GLU A 303 -7.74 -7.88 -3.95
N MET A 304 -6.94 -8.82 -3.42
CA MET A 304 -5.68 -8.51 -2.73
C MET A 304 -4.64 -7.86 -3.63
N TRP A 305 -4.57 -8.25 -4.90
CA TRP A 305 -3.69 -7.63 -5.88
C TRP A 305 -4.00 -6.13 -6.01
N LYS A 306 -5.28 -5.79 -6.22
CA LYS A 306 -5.75 -4.39 -6.31
C LYS A 306 -5.49 -3.62 -5.00
N GLN A 307 -5.82 -4.22 -3.85
CA GLN A 307 -5.55 -3.61 -2.54
C GLN A 307 -4.06 -3.36 -2.30
N SER A 308 -3.21 -4.30 -2.72
CA SER A 308 -1.75 -4.18 -2.55
C SER A 308 -1.18 -3.02 -3.37
N ILE A 309 -1.64 -2.81 -4.60
CA ILE A 309 -1.21 -1.67 -5.41
C ILE A 309 -1.67 -0.34 -4.81
N ASN A 310 -2.91 -0.26 -4.35
CA ASN A 310 -3.46 0.99 -3.79
C ASN A 310 -2.85 1.36 -2.42
N SER A 311 -2.36 0.37 -1.67
CA SER A 311 -1.69 0.58 -0.39
C SER A 311 -0.19 0.90 -0.51
N CYS A 312 0.41 0.74 -1.70
CA CYS A 312 1.81 1.07 -1.93
C CYS A 312 2.08 2.56 -1.74
N SER A 313 3.15 2.88 -1.01
CA SER A 313 3.74 4.22 -0.98
C SER A 313 4.56 4.48 -2.25
N VAL A 314 5.24 3.45 -2.76
CA VAL A 314 6.03 3.50 -3.99
C VAL A 314 5.76 2.26 -4.84
N ILE A 315 5.69 2.44 -6.16
CA ILE A 315 5.48 1.32 -7.10
C ILE A 315 6.68 1.18 -8.05
N TRP A 316 7.28 -0.01 -8.09
CA TRP A 316 8.31 -0.36 -9.06
C TRP A 316 7.77 -1.36 -10.09
N ILE A 317 7.52 -0.87 -11.30
CA ILE A 317 6.98 -1.66 -12.40
C ILE A 317 8.11 -2.54 -12.95
N ILE A 318 8.04 -3.84 -12.69
CA ILE A 318 9.09 -4.80 -13.04
C ILE A 318 8.85 -5.36 -14.44
N SER A 319 9.85 -5.25 -15.31
CA SER A 319 9.80 -5.79 -16.68
C SER A 319 11.16 -6.38 -17.06
N GLY A 320 11.19 -7.55 -17.71
CA GLY A 320 12.44 -8.11 -18.22
C GLY A 320 12.90 -7.38 -19.49
N ILE A 321 14.22 -7.25 -19.67
CA ILE A 321 14.81 -6.48 -20.78
C ILE A 321 14.29 -6.88 -22.18
N VAL A 322 14.04 -8.17 -22.40
CA VAL A 322 13.53 -8.70 -23.67
C VAL A 322 12.08 -8.26 -23.95
N ARG A 323 11.27 -8.04 -22.91
CA ARG A 323 9.85 -7.67 -23.01
C ARG A 323 9.60 -6.19 -22.84
N VAL A 324 10.61 -5.43 -22.42
CA VAL A 324 10.43 -4.00 -22.14
C VAL A 324 9.94 -3.25 -23.37
N GLN A 325 10.27 -3.70 -24.58
CA GLN A 325 9.79 -3.09 -25.83
C GLN A 325 8.48 -3.78 -26.29
N GLY A 326 7.41 -3.00 -26.43
CA GLY A 326 6.14 -3.46 -27.05
C GLY A 326 5.13 -4.18 -26.15
N ASP A 327 5.43 -4.42 -24.88
CA ASP A 327 4.52 -5.18 -24.01
C ASP A 327 3.26 -4.39 -23.58
N LYS A 328 2.09 -4.87 -24.01
CA LYS A 328 0.77 -4.36 -23.61
C LYS A 328 0.51 -4.50 -22.11
N ILE A 329 1.08 -5.54 -21.47
CA ILE A 329 0.96 -5.78 -20.03
C ILE A 329 1.70 -4.69 -19.27
N GLN A 330 2.94 -4.36 -19.67
CA GLN A 330 3.69 -3.24 -19.10
C GLN A 330 2.93 -1.92 -19.24
N ALA A 331 2.37 -1.64 -20.42
CA ALA A 331 1.61 -0.42 -20.65
C ALA A 331 0.37 -0.32 -19.72
N ARG A 332 -0.27 -1.46 -19.44
CA ARG A 332 -1.38 -1.54 -18.50
C ARG A 332 -0.93 -1.34 -17.05
N LEU A 333 0.14 -2.01 -16.61
CA LEU A 333 0.69 -1.84 -15.27
C LEU A 333 1.11 -0.39 -14.99
N LEU A 334 1.62 0.31 -15.99
CA LEU A 334 1.89 1.74 -15.89
C LEU A 334 0.60 2.54 -15.67
N ASN A 335 -0.48 2.24 -16.38
CA ASN A 335 -1.77 2.89 -16.15
C ASN A 335 -2.31 2.57 -14.75
N ASP A 336 -2.24 1.31 -14.30
CA ASP A 336 -2.65 0.91 -12.95
C ASP A 336 -1.83 1.66 -11.88
N SER A 337 -0.54 1.89 -12.12
CA SER A 337 0.34 2.67 -11.23
C SER A 337 0.00 4.16 -11.23
N ILE A 338 -0.36 4.74 -12.38
CA ILE A 338 -0.84 6.12 -12.48
C ILE A 338 -2.18 6.27 -11.74
N THR A 339 -3.08 5.29 -11.89
CA THR A 339 -4.34 5.25 -11.13
C THR A 339 -4.06 5.16 -9.63
N ALA A 340 -3.10 4.33 -9.19
CA ALA A 340 -2.72 4.24 -7.79
C ALA A 340 -2.09 5.53 -7.24
N PHE A 341 -1.35 6.28 -8.07
CA PHE A 341 -0.85 7.62 -7.74
C PHE A 341 -2.00 8.63 -7.59
N ARG A 342 -2.95 8.61 -8.54
CA ARG A 342 -4.13 9.50 -8.51
C ARG A 342 -5.11 9.17 -7.41
N ALA A 343 -5.31 7.91 -7.04
CA ALA A 343 -6.38 7.49 -6.14
C ALA A 343 -5.88 7.03 -4.77
N GLY A 344 -4.71 6.38 -4.72
CA GLY A 344 -4.18 5.71 -3.54
C GLY A 344 -3.12 6.51 -2.78
N ASN A 345 -2.27 5.78 -2.06
CA ASN A 345 -1.20 6.34 -1.21
C ASN A 345 0.14 6.50 -1.95
N CYS A 346 0.18 6.20 -3.25
CA CYS A 346 1.41 6.17 -4.03
C CYS A 346 1.92 7.59 -4.25
N VAL A 347 3.15 7.86 -3.81
CA VAL A 347 3.81 9.17 -3.95
C VAL A 347 4.88 9.18 -5.04
N ASP A 348 5.35 8.01 -5.47
CA ASP A 348 6.35 7.86 -6.53
C ASP A 348 6.25 6.48 -7.19
N PHE A 349 6.69 6.38 -8.43
CA PHE A 349 6.83 5.12 -9.13
C PHE A 349 7.98 5.17 -10.14
N ALA A 350 8.58 4.01 -10.40
CA ALA A 350 9.65 3.84 -11.36
C ALA A 350 9.47 2.56 -12.16
N MET A 351 10.08 2.48 -13.34
CA MET A 351 10.21 1.25 -14.09
C MET A 351 11.55 0.60 -13.76
N VAL A 352 11.54 -0.67 -13.38
CA VAL A 352 12.76 -1.42 -13.11
C VAL A 352 12.87 -2.55 -14.13
N VAL A 353 13.84 -2.39 -15.02
CA VAL A 353 14.08 -3.31 -16.14
C VAL A 353 15.11 -4.34 -15.71
N THR A 354 14.68 -5.57 -15.49
CA THR A 354 15.52 -6.66 -14.98
C THR A 354 16.19 -7.43 -16.11
N LYS A 355 17.15 -8.30 -15.75
CA LYS A 355 17.90 -9.15 -16.69
C LYS A 355 18.69 -8.30 -17.68
N SER A 356 19.19 -7.14 -17.24
CA SER A 356 19.95 -6.21 -18.07
C SER A 356 21.30 -6.76 -18.54
N ASP A 357 21.73 -7.89 -17.98
CA ASP A 357 22.87 -8.70 -18.40
C ASP A 357 22.62 -9.52 -19.66
N VAL A 358 21.35 -9.88 -19.95
CA VAL A 358 21.03 -10.74 -21.10
C VAL A 358 21.21 -9.96 -22.39
N ILE A 359 22.28 -10.28 -23.12
CA ILE A 359 22.60 -9.75 -24.44
C ILE A 359 23.24 -10.83 -25.31
N LYS A 360 23.09 -10.72 -26.63
CA LYS A 360 23.90 -11.45 -27.60
C LYS A 360 24.62 -10.43 -28.45
N LEU A 361 25.95 -10.43 -28.37
CA LEU A 361 26.78 -9.36 -28.92
C LEU A 361 26.58 -9.18 -30.44
N ASP A 362 26.54 -10.28 -31.19
CA ASP A 362 26.42 -10.23 -32.65
C ASP A 362 25.03 -9.76 -33.11
N GLU A 363 23.96 -10.25 -32.45
CA GLU A 363 22.60 -9.77 -32.70
C GLU A 363 22.50 -8.26 -32.42
N TYR A 364 23.02 -7.80 -31.27
CA TYR A 364 23.03 -6.39 -30.92
C TYR A 364 23.83 -5.53 -31.91
N ARG A 365 25.02 -5.99 -32.33
CA ARG A 365 25.85 -5.30 -33.33
C ARG A 365 25.16 -5.18 -34.69
N SER A 366 24.32 -6.14 -35.05
CA SER A 366 23.56 -6.09 -36.29
C SER A 366 22.37 -5.11 -36.23
N GLU A 367 21.71 -5.02 -35.06
CA GLU A 367 20.50 -4.22 -34.87
C GLU A 367 20.77 -2.78 -34.42
N ARG A 368 21.96 -2.50 -33.86
CA ARG A 368 22.32 -1.17 -33.34
C ARG A 368 22.20 -0.12 -34.44
N LYS A 369 21.39 0.90 -34.17
CA LYS A 369 21.20 2.04 -35.09
C LYS A 369 22.30 3.08 -34.93
N ASN A 370 22.87 3.21 -33.74
CA ASN A 370 23.94 4.14 -33.44
C ASN A 370 25.29 3.48 -33.74
N LYS A 371 26.04 4.01 -34.72
CA LYS A 371 27.37 3.52 -35.11
C LYS A 371 28.51 4.38 -34.56
N ASN A 372 28.23 5.23 -33.57
CA ASN A 372 29.25 6.06 -32.93
C ASN A 372 30.18 5.19 -32.07
N GLY A 373 31.29 4.76 -32.64
CA GLY A 373 32.33 3.96 -31.97
C GLY A 373 32.12 2.44 -32.07
N PRO A 374 33.19 1.63 -32.06
CA PRO A 374 33.08 0.18 -31.99
C PRO A 374 32.52 -0.23 -30.61
N VAL A 375 31.68 -1.27 -30.60
CA VAL A 375 31.25 -1.95 -29.37
C VAL A 375 31.99 -3.28 -29.37
N GLU A 376 33.04 -3.38 -28.55
CA GLU A 376 34.03 -4.45 -28.63
C GLU A 376 33.62 -5.71 -27.85
N ASN A 377 32.96 -5.52 -26.72
CA ASN A 377 32.60 -6.59 -25.79
C ASN A 377 31.13 -6.49 -25.33
N GLU A 378 30.69 -7.47 -24.55
CA GLU A 378 29.33 -7.53 -24.00
C GLU A 378 29.05 -6.44 -22.96
N HIS A 379 30.05 -5.99 -22.20
CA HIS A 379 29.90 -4.92 -21.21
C HIS A 379 29.51 -3.61 -21.86
N ASP A 380 30.27 -3.17 -22.88
CA ASP A 380 29.96 -1.95 -23.65
C ASP A 380 28.56 -2.04 -24.29
N ALA A 381 28.23 -3.21 -24.85
CA ALA A 381 26.93 -3.47 -25.47
C ALA A 381 25.78 -3.37 -24.47
N ILE A 382 25.96 -3.91 -23.25
CA ILE A 382 24.97 -3.83 -22.17
C ILE A 382 24.78 -2.38 -21.76
N LEU A 383 25.86 -1.62 -21.52
CA LEU A 383 25.78 -0.24 -21.08
C LEU A 383 25.11 0.66 -22.13
N GLU A 384 25.50 0.55 -23.40
CA GLU A 384 24.89 1.30 -24.50
C GLU A 384 23.40 0.98 -24.62
N ARG A 385 23.03 -0.31 -24.66
CA ARG A 385 21.63 -0.74 -24.73
C ARG A 385 20.81 -0.27 -23.54
N ASN A 386 21.36 -0.37 -22.32
CA ASN A 386 20.68 0.04 -21.09
C ASN A 386 20.37 1.54 -21.12
N GLN A 387 21.33 2.36 -21.55
CA GLN A 387 21.13 3.81 -21.71
C GLN A 387 20.06 4.13 -22.75
N ASP A 388 20.05 3.39 -23.85
CA ASP A 388 19.05 3.48 -24.91
C ASP A 388 17.64 3.15 -24.42
N VAL A 389 17.51 2.06 -23.65
CA VAL A 389 16.24 1.62 -23.04
C VAL A 389 15.73 2.66 -22.04
N LYS A 390 16.60 3.17 -21.15
CA LYS A 390 16.25 4.22 -20.20
C LYS A 390 15.72 5.45 -20.93
N SER A 391 16.45 5.95 -21.92
CA SER A 391 16.07 7.15 -22.66
C SER A 391 14.73 7.02 -23.38
N LYS A 392 14.49 5.89 -24.06
CA LYS A 392 13.21 5.62 -24.76
C LYS A 392 12.05 5.46 -23.79
N LYS A 393 12.24 4.75 -22.69
CA LYS A 393 11.18 4.47 -21.72
C LYS A 393 10.86 5.66 -20.84
N GLU A 394 11.86 6.40 -20.42
CA GLU A 394 11.66 7.66 -19.70
C GLU A 394 10.84 8.64 -20.53
N ARG A 395 11.17 8.80 -21.83
CA ARG A 395 10.37 9.64 -22.74
C ARG A 395 8.92 9.16 -22.82
N SER A 396 8.70 7.86 -23.03
CA SER A 396 7.35 7.28 -23.12
C SER A 396 6.54 7.43 -21.83
N ILE A 397 7.19 7.27 -20.67
CA ILE A 397 6.56 7.48 -19.35
C ILE A 397 6.21 8.96 -19.20
N LYS A 398 7.14 9.88 -19.43
CA LYS A 398 6.92 11.33 -19.35
C LYS A 398 5.77 11.78 -20.25
N GLU A 399 5.73 11.35 -21.51
CA GLU A 399 4.65 11.69 -22.44
C GLU A 399 3.29 11.19 -21.95
N LYS A 400 3.21 9.98 -21.40
CA LYS A 400 1.97 9.45 -20.82
C LYS A 400 1.53 10.23 -19.59
N LEU A 401 2.47 10.59 -18.72
CA LEU A 401 2.17 11.35 -17.52
C LEU A 401 1.74 12.78 -17.83
N GLN A 402 2.38 13.45 -18.79
CA GLN A 402 1.97 14.78 -19.24
C GLN A 402 0.55 14.83 -19.80
N LYS A 403 0.06 13.73 -20.38
CA LYS A 403 -1.33 13.60 -20.85
C LYS A 403 -2.32 13.31 -19.72
N GLN A 404 -1.85 12.79 -18.60
CA GLN A 404 -2.68 12.25 -17.53
C GLN A 404 -2.60 13.05 -16.23
N LEU A 405 -1.56 13.85 -16.04
CA LEU A 405 -1.32 14.61 -14.82
C LEU A 405 -1.18 16.10 -15.14
N PRO A 406 -1.47 16.96 -14.16
CA PRO A 406 -1.23 18.40 -14.30
C PRO A 406 0.24 18.70 -14.67
N PRO A 407 0.53 19.67 -15.57
CA PRO A 407 1.89 19.94 -16.06
C PRO A 407 2.93 20.29 -14.98
N ASP A 408 2.47 20.84 -13.86
CA ASP A 408 3.27 21.29 -12.73
C ASP A 408 3.46 20.23 -11.63
N SER A 409 2.98 19.00 -11.85
CA SER A 409 3.11 17.88 -10.91
C SER A 409 4.57 17.57 -10.60
N GLU A 410 4.95 17.46 -9.31
CA GLU A 410 6.36 17.23 -8.92
C GLU A 410 6.88 15.90 -9.45
N VAL A 411 6.02 14.90 -9.58
CA VAL A 411 6.41 13.60 -10.16
C VAL A 411 7.04 13.79 -11.53
N LEU A 412 6.58 14.75 -12.36
CA LEU A 412 7.15 15.05 -13.69
C LEU A 412 8.58 15.61 -13.64
N ASN A 413 8.95 16.24 -12.53
CA ASN A 413 10.23 16.91 -12.30
C ASN A 413 11.02 16.26 -11.16
N LYS A 414 10.76 14.97 -10.89
CA LYS A 414 11.40 14.27 -9.77
C LYS A 414 12.92 14.16 -9.98
N GLU A 415 13.66 14.22 -8.89
CA GLU A 415 15.13 14.10 -8.87
C GLU A 415 15.61 12.67 -9.18
N HIS A 416 14.79 11.67 -8.88
CA HIS A 416 15.13 10.26 -9.03
C HIS A 416 14.87 9.73 -10.45
N LYS A 417 15.59 8.67 -10.83
CA LYS A 417 15.44 8.06 -12.16
C LYS A 417 14.04 7.49 -12.37
N TRP A 418 13.55 7.63 -13.60
CA TRP A 418 12.30 7.02 -14.05
C TRP A 418 12.45 5.54 -14.39
N VAL A 419 13.66 5.17 -14.82
CA VAL A 419 13.96 3.84 -15.34
C VAL A 419 15.30 3.39 -14.77
N TYR A 420 15.30 2.22 -14.14
CA TYR A 420 16.50 1.50 -13.71
C TYR A 420 16.71 0.28 -14.61
N THR A 421 17.95 -0.10 -14.86
CA THR A 421 18.31 -1.33 -15.59
C THR A 421 19.15 -2.21 -14.69
N VAL A 422 18.53 -3.24 -14.12
CA VAL A 422 19.12 -4.05 -13.04
C VAL A 422 19.44 -5.48 -13.48
N SER A 423 20.55 -6.00 -12.95
CA SER A 423 20.90 -7.41 -13.07
C SER A 423 21.11 -8.04 -11.70
N ALA A 424 20.17 -8.89 -11.29
CA ALA A 424 20.36 -9.71 -10.10
C ALA A 424 21.43 -10.78 -10.30
N GLN A 425 21.67 -11.23 -11.54
CA GLN A 425 22.68 -12.26 -11.83
C GLN A 425 24.09 -11.69 -11.65
N GLU A 426 24.41 -10.58 -12.32
CA GLU A 426 25.71 -9.89 -12.20
C GLU A 426 25.97 -9.39 -10.79
N PHE A 427 24.92 -9.06 -10.02
CA PHE A 427 25.05 -8.66 -8.62
C PHE A 427 25.59 -9.78 -7.73
N TRP A 428 25.22 -11.04 -8.02
CA TRP A 428 25.70 -12.19 -7.26
C TRP A 428 26.99 -12.79 -7.84
N GLU A 429 27.10 -12.79 -9.16
CA GLU A 429 28.18 -13.41 -9.93
C GLU A 429 28.61 -12.44 -11.03
N PRO A 430 29.48 -11.46 -10.71
CA PRO A 430 29.94 -10.48 -11.68
C PRO A 430 30.70 -11.15 -12.82
N LYS A 431 30.29 -10.86 -14.06
CA LYS A 431 30.93 -11.32 -15.29
C LYS A 431 31.23 -10.16 -16.23
N HIS A 432 30.23 -9.31 -16.42
CA HIS A 432 30.31 -8.16 -17.31
C HIS A 432 30.13 -6.86 -16.55
N LEU A 433 29.22 -6.80 -15.57
CA LEU A 433 28.89 -5.56 -14.86
C LEU A 433 29.55 -5.50 -13.48
N SER A 434 30.02 -4.31 -13.10
CA SER A 434 30.37 -4.00 -11.71
C SER A 434 29.12 -3.98 -10.82
N GLN A 435 29.33 -3.99 -9.50
CA GLN A 435 28.24 -3.90 -8.51
C GLN A 435 27.40 -2.63 -8.73
N GLU A 436 28.04 -1.50 -8.99
CA GLU A 436 27.41 -0.21 -9.24
C GLU A 436 26.62 -0.21 -10.55
N GLU A 437 27.17 -0.84 -11.60
CA GLU A 437 26.52 -0.96 -12.91
C GLU A 437 25.28 -1.88 -12.90
N THR A 438 25.13 -2.72 -11.87
CA THR A 438 23.88 -3.48 -11.67
C THR A 438 22.71 -2.63 -11.19
N GLU A 439 22.94 -1.39 -10.74
CA GLU A 439 21.96 -0.45 -10.18
C GLU A 439 21.17 -0.92 -8.95
N ILE A 440 21.42 -2.14 -8.45
CA ILE A 440 20.84 -2.62 -7.18
C ILE A 440 21.30 -1.75 -5.99
N PRO A 441 22.57 -1.32 -5.90
CA PRO A 441 23.00 -0.36 -4.88
C PRO A 441 22.22 0.96 -4.95
N GLU A 442 21.89 1.46 -6.15
CA GLU A 442 21.14 2.70 -6.32
C GLU A 442 19.68 2.56 -5.86
N LEU A 443 19.05 1.41 -6.12
CA LEU A 443 17.73 1.10 -5.58
C LEU A 443 17.74 1.05 -4.04
N ARG A 444 18.79 0.48 -3.43
CA ARG A 444 18.95 0.48 -1.97
C ARG A 444 19.13 1.91 -1.43
N GLU A 445 19.90 2.73 -2.12
CA GLU A 445 20.11 4.14 -1.76
C GLU A 445 18.81 4.95 -1.83
N TYR A 446 18.00 4.74 -2.86
CA TYR A 446 16.65 5.32 -2.95
C TYR A 446 15.80 4.97 -1.72
N ILE A 447 15.79 3.69 -1.31
CA ILE A 447 15.03 3.23 -0.14
C ILE A 447 15.49 3.93 1.14
N LYS A 448 16.81 4.08 1.34
CA LYS A 448 17.38 4.78 2.51
C LYS A 448 16.95 6.24 2.56
N ARG A 449 17.05 6.97 1.44
CA ARG A 449 16.63 8.38 1.37
C ARG A 449 15.14 8.56 1.65
N LEU A 450 14.31 7.69 1.06
CA LEU A 450 12.88 7.68 1.31
C LEU A 450 12.57 7.45 2.80
N TYR A 451 13.24 6.47 3.40
CA TYR A 451 13.10 6.18 4.83
C TYR A 451 13.49 7.36 5.71
N LEU A 452 14.66 7.98 5.47
CA LEU A 452 15.15 9.13 6.24
C LEU A 452 14.16 10.30 6.18
N LYS A 453 13.67 10.61 4.97
CA LYS A 453 12.68 11.68 4.74
C LYS A 453 11.40 11.45 5.53
N GLU A 454 10.81 10.25 5.42
CA GLU A 454 9.54 9.95 6.11
C GLU A 454 9.74 9.79 7.63
N LYS A 455 10.89 9.28 8.09
CA LYS A 455 11.21 9.19 9.52
C LYS A 455 11.34 10.58 10.15
N LYS A 456 12.06 11.51 9.51
CA LYS A 456 12.16 12.91 9.97
C LYS A 456 10.77 13.51 10.09
N LYS A 457 9.97 13.44 9.03
CA LYS A 457 8.60 13.96 8.99
C LYS A 457 7.69 13.37 10.07
N LEU A 458 7.75 12.05 10.30
CA LEU A 458 6.98 11.39 11.36
C LEU A 458 7.34 11.93 12.75
N VAL A 459 8.63 11.99 13.07
CA VAL A 459 9.09 12.43 14.39
C VAL A 459 8.78 13.91 14.60
N THR A 460 8.97 14.76 13.59
CA THR A 460 8.54 16.17 13.62
C THR A 460 7.05 16.26 13.97
N ASN A 461 6.20 15.56 13.22
CA ASN A 461 4.75 15.63 13.41
C ASN A 461 4.31 15.09 14.78
N TYR A 462 4.96 14.03 15.27
CA TYR A 462 4.68 13.47 16.59
C TYR A 462 5.09 14.42 17.70
N VAL A 463 6.31 14.96 17.66
CA VAL A 463 6.82 15.93 18.65
C VAL A 463 5.95 17.18 18.67
N THR A 464 5.59 17.73 17.50
CA THR A 464 4.71 18.90 17.39
C THR A 464 3.33 18.62 18.00
N ALA A 465 2.72 17.48 17.70
CA ALA A 465 1.41 17.12 18.25
C ALA A 465 1.46 16.83 19.76
N VAL A 466 2.57 16.30 20.28
CA VAL A 466 2.76 16.14 21.72
C VAL A 466 3.01 17.49 22.40
N LEU A 467 3.78 18.38 21.79
CA LEU A 467 3.99 19.73 22.30
C LEU A 467 2.66 20.50 22.40
N SER A 468 1.82 20.44 21.36
CA SER A 468 0.55 21.17 21.32
C SER A 468 -0.39 20.73 22.46
N ILE A 469 -0.55 19.42 22.67
CA ILE A 469 -1.41 18.90 23.76
C ILE A 469 -0.87 19.22 25.15
N HIS A 470 0.45 19.28 25.34
CA HIS A 470 1.05 19.69 26.61
C HIS A 470 0.79 21.16 26.91
N LYS A 471 0.94 22.03 25.90
CA LYS A 471 0.63 23.45 26.05
C LYS A 471 -0.86 23.68 26.34
N LEU A 472 -1.76 22.93 25.70
CA LEU A 472 -3.18 22.96 26.00
C LEU A 472 -3.49 22.53 27.43
N ALA A 473 -2.92 21.42 27.89
CA ALA A 473 -3.13 20.93 29.25
C ALA A 473 -2.60 21.92 30.30
N LYS A 474 -1.43 22.54 30.06
CA LYS A 474 -0.88 23.60 30.92
C LYS A 474 -1.79 24.83 30.93
N ASN A 475 -2.32 25.22 29.77
CA ASN A 475 -3.26 26.33 29.69
C ASN A 475 -4.53 26.06 30.50
N LEU A 476 -5.08 24.84 30.44
CA LEU A 476 -6.29 24.48 31.20
C LEU A 476 -6.10 24.59 32.72
N GLY A 477 -4.91 24.27 33.24
CA GLY A 477 -4.59 24.40 34.66
C GLY A 477 -4.21 25.81 35.11
N SER A 478 -4.13 26.77 34.19
CA SER A 478 -3.72 28.15 34.46
C SER A 478 -4.91 29.03 34.82
N LYS A 479 -4.70 30.05 35.66
CA LYS A 479 -5.72 31.06 35.98
C LYS A 479 -6.11 31.90 34.74
N PRO A 480 -7.32 32.47 34.70
CA PRO A 480 -7.72 33.41 33.65
C PRO A 480 -6.75 34.59 33.55
N GLN A 481 -6.40 34.97 32.34
CA GLN A 481 -5.46 36.04 31.98
C GLN A 481 -6.15 37.13 31.18
N PHE A 482 -5.53 38.31 31.06
CA PHE A 482 -6.03 39.42 30.26
C PHE A 482 -6.29 39.02 28.79
N GLU A 483 -5.42 38.18 28.21
CA GLU A 483 -5.55 37.60 26.87
C GLU A 483 -6.92 36.93 26.67
N ASP A 484 -7.45 36.24 27.67
CA ASP A 484 -8.76 35.56 27.58
C ASP A 484 -9.88 36.55 27.34
N GLN A 485 -9.89 37.67 28.07
CA GLN A 485 -10.92 38.70 27.92
C GLN A 485 -10.84 39.37 26.55
N VAL A 486 -9.63 39.60 26.04
CA VAL A 486 -9.40 40.16 24.71
C VAL A 486 -10.00 39.27 23.63
N PHE A 487 -9.65 37.98 23.61
CA PHE A 487 -10.15 37.06 22.59
C PHE A 487 -11.65 36.80 22.72
N ARG A 488 -12.19 36.73 23.94
CA ARG A 488 -13.65 36.61 24.16
C ARG A 488 -14.44 37.77 23.57
N LYS A 489 -13.94 39.00 23.72
CA LYS A 489 -14.63 40.20 23.23
C LYS A 489 -14.35 40.51 21.76
N SER A 490 -13.34 39.86 21.17
CA SER A 490 -12.92 40.12 19.79
C SER A 490 -13.89 39.64 18.71
N GLY A 491 -14.83 38.75 19.04
CA GLY A 491 -15.73 38.12 18.07
C GLY A 491 -15.04 37.17 17.09
N VAL A 492 -13.82 36.72 17.42
CA VAL A 492 -13.00 35.91 16.50
C VAL A 492 -13.56 34.50 16.30
N GLU A 493 -14.23 33.90 17.30
CA GLU A 493 -14.88 32.60 17.15
C GLU A 493 -16.02 32.69 16.12
N GLU A 494 -16.90 33.69 16.26
CA GLU A 494 -18.00 33.92 15.30
C GLU A 494 -17.45 34.24 13.91
N TRP A 495 -16.36 35.00 13.82
CA TRP A 495 -15.68 35.26 12.55
C TRP A 495 -15.14 33.98 11.93
N MET A 496 -14.46 33.10 12.69
CA MET A 496 -13.94 31.83 12.18
C MET A 496 -15.07 30.91 11.71
N ILE A 497 -16.18 30.81 12.47
CA ILE A 497 -17.33 30.00 12.07
C ILE A 497 -17.93 30.52 10.76
N LYS A 498 -18.10 31.84 10.62
CA LYS A 498 -18.56 32.48 9.37
C LYS A 498 -17.57 32.27 8.21
N TYR A 499 -16.26 32.28 8.49
CA TYR A 499 -15.26 31.96 7.49
C TYR A 499 -15.43 30.51 7.02
N ILE A 500 -15.62 29.56 7.94
CA ILE A 500 -15.86 28.16 7.57
C ILE A 500 -17.16 28.02 6.76
N ASP A 501 -18.18 28.84 7.02
CA ASP A 501 -19.36 28.92 6.15
C ASP A 501 -19.02 29.42 4.74
N SER A 502 -18.13 30.40 4.61
CA SER A 502 -17.65 30.83 3.28
C SER A 502 -16.79 29.76 2.59
N LEU A 503 -16.02 28.99 3.36
CA LEU A 503 -15.23 27.87 2.89
C LEU A 503 -16.11 26.78 2.26
N ASP A 504 -17.37 26.64 2.69
CA ASP A 504 -18.33 25.74 2.02
C ASP A 504 -18.49 26.08 0.54
N THR A 505 -18.57 27.37 0.21
CA THR A 505 -18.73 27.85 -1.17
C THR A 505 -17.47 27.61 -1.98
N ASP A 506 -16.29 27.83 -1.39
CA ASP A 506 -15.00 27.57 -2.01
C ASP A 506 -14.79 26.08 -2.31
N LEU A 507 -15.08 25.22 -1.32
CA LEU A 507 -14.99 23.77 -1.49
C LEU A 507 -16.02 23.26 -2.49
N GLN A 508 -17.24 23.83 -2.48
CA GLN A 508 -18.25 23.51 -3.49
C GLN A 508 -17.75 23.86 -4.89
N THR A 509 -17.14 25.04 -5.06
CA THR A 509 -16.54 25.46 -6.34
C THR A 509 -15.43 24.51 -6.81
N CYS A 510 -14.66 23.94 -5.88
CA CYS A 510 -13.66 22.92 -6.21
C CYS A 510 -14.31 21.64 -6.78
N PHE A 511 -15.39 21.17 -6.14
CA PHE A 511 -16.08 19.95 -6.55
C PHE A 511 -16.98 20.16 -7.77
N ASP A 512 -17.63 21.32 -7.95
CA ASP A 512 -18.48 21.60 -9.10
C ASP A 512 -17.74 21.48 -10.44
N LYS A 513 -16.45 21.82 -10.43
CA LYS A 513 -15.58 21.65 -11.61
C LYS A 513 -15.48 20.19 -12.05
N ILE A 514 -15.55 19.23 -11.12
CA ILE A 514 -15.53 17.80 -11.48
C ILE A 514 -16.89 17.33 -12.00
N ASN A 515 -17.99 17.94 -11.56
CA ASN A 515 -19.34 17.56 -11.98
C ASN A 515 -19.54 17.78 -13.49
N GLN A 516 -18.97 18.85 -14.05
CA GLN A 516 -18.98 19.06 -15.50
C GLN A 516 -18.23 17.96 -16.25
N SER A 517 -17.03 17.59 -15.78
CA SER A 517 -16.24 16.49 -16.37
C SER A 517 -16.91 15.12 -16.18
N LEU A 518 -17.61 14.91 -15.07
CA LEU A 518 -18.40 13.69 -14.83
C LEU A 518 -19.53 13.57 -15.86
N CYS A 519 -20.31 14.64 -16.06
CA CYS A 519 -21.38 14.68 -17.06
C CYS A 519 -20.86 14.36 -18.47
N GLU A 520 -19.72 14.93 -18.86
CA GLU A 520 -19.14 14.65 -20.18
C GLU A 520 -18.59 13.22 -20.28
N GLY A 521 -17.95 12.75 -19.20
CA GLY A 521 -17.51 11.36 -19.07
C GLY A 521 -18.64 10.36 -19.22
N VAL A 522 -19.80 10.63 -18.62
CA VAL A 522 -21.01 9.79 -18.73
C VAL A 522 -21.51 9.76 -20.17
N LYS A 523 -21.64 10.90 -20.85
CA LYS A 523 -22.01 10.94 -22.28
C LYS A 523 -21.02 10.17 -23.14
N ASN A 524 -19.72 10.25 -22.83
CA ASN A 524 -18.70 9.50 -23.56
C ASN A 524 -18.80 7.99 -23.28
N ALA A 525 -19.14 7.59 -22.06
CA ALA A 525 -19.42 6.20 -21.72
C ALA A 525 -20.65 5.67 -22.47
N GLU A 526 -21.75 6.41 -22.50
CA GLU A 526 -22.98 6.08 -23.24
C GLU A 526 -22.75 5.95 -24.75
N LYS A 527 -21.89 6.79 -25.34
CA LYS A 527 -21.56 6.71 -26.77
C LYS A 527 -20.65 5.52 -27.10
N SER A 528 -19.80 5.09 -26.16
CA SER A 528 -18.71 4.15 -26.43
C SER A 528 -18.89 2.74 -25.85
N TYR A 529 -19.83 2.52 -24.92
CA TYR A 529 -19.97 1.23 -24.21
C TYR A 529 -20.11 0.04 -25.17
N ARG A 530 -20.89 0.16 -26.26
CA ARG A 530 -21.05 -0.92 -27.25
C ARG A 530 -19.71 -1.34 -27.87
N ARG A 531 -18.87 -0.36 -28.22
CA ARG A 531 -17.53 -0.61 -28.76
C ARG A 531 -16.64 -1.28 -27.71
N ILE A 532 -16.69 -0.81 -26.47
CA ILE A 532 -15.91 -1.38 -25.35
C ILE A 532 -16.31 -2.85 -25.13
N VAL A 533 -17.61 -3.14 -25.06
CA VAL A 533 -18.13 -4.50 -24.89
C VAL A 533 -17.70 -5.39 -26.06
N ASN A 534 -17.77 -4.91 -27.30
CA ASN A 534 -17.32 -5.67 -28.47
C ASN A 534 -15.81 -5.93 -28.49
N LEU A 535 -14.99 -5.01 -27.98
CA LEU A 535 -13.54 -5.22 -27.84
C LEU A 535 -13.21 -6.28 -26.77
N LEU A 536 -14.01 -6.32 -25.70
CA LEU A 536 -13.89 -7.30 -24.63
C LEU A 536 -14.48 -8.67 -25.01
N THR A 537 -15.48 -8.66 -25.91
CA THR A 537 -16.14 -9.85 -26.47
C THR A 537 -15.73 -10.02 -27.94
N LYS A 538 -14.55 -10.61 -28.16
CA LYS A 538 -13.87 -10.77 -29.47
C LYS A 538 -14.83 -11.10 -30.63
N ALA A 539 -14.55 -10.52 -31.80
CA ALA A 539 -15.39 -10.62 -33.00
C ALA A 539 -15.27 -11.97 -33.74
N GLU A 540 -14.11 -12.63 -33.68
CA GLU A 540 -13.86 -13.93 -34.33
C GLU A 540 -13.44 -14.99 -33.32
N GLY A 541 -14.05 -16.17 -33.49
CA GLY A 541 -13.99 -17.32 -32.58
C GLY A 541 -12.58 -17.87 -32.40
N TYR A 542 -12.03 -17.67 -31.21
CA TYR A 542 -11.13 -18.65 -30.65
C TYR A 542 -11.98 -19.76 -30.03
N ARG A 543 -11.77 -21.01 -30.45
CA ARG A 543 -12.22 -22.16 -29.66
C ARG A 543 -11.74 -21.98 -28.21
N GLY A 544 -12.62 -22.21 -27.24
CA GLY A 544 -12.33 -22.05 -25.81
C GLY A 544 -12.64 -20.69 -25.16
N TYR A 545 -12.76 -19.57 -25.90
CA TYR A 545 -12.94 -18.23 -25.26
C TYR A 545 -14.23 -18.10 -24.41
N HIS A 546 -15.23 -18.96 -24.65
CA HIS A 546 -16.40 -19.08 -23.78
C HIS A 546 -16.02 -19.39 -22.32
N LYS A 547 -14.97 -20.19 -22.05
CA LYS A 547 -14.53 -20.51 -20.68
C LYS A 547 -13.91 -19.29 -20.00
N THR A 548 -13.13 -18.51 -20.75
CA THR A 548 -12.62 -17.21 -20.29
C THR A 548 -13.76 -16.23 -19.98
N LEU A 549 -14.75 -16.11 -20.86
CA LEU A 549 -15.90 -15.22 -20.63
C LEU A 549 -16.74 -15.68 -19.43
N LYS A 550 -16.93 -16.99 -19.26
CA LYS A 550 -17.58 -17.56 -18.09
C LYS A 550 -16.81 -17.25 -16.80
N ALA A 551 -15.48 -17.34 -16.83
CA ALA A 551 -14.61 -16.97 -15.71
C ALA A 551 -14.75 -15.48 -15.34
N VAL A 552 -14.81 -14.58 -16.33
CA VAL A 552 -15.09 -13.15 -16.11
C VAL A 552 -16.43 -12.97 -15.39
N CYS A 553 -17.48 -13.65 -15.84
CA CYS A 553 -18.82 -13.56 -15.25
C CYS A 553 -18.88 -14.11 -13.81
N LEU A 554 -18.25 -15.27 -13.55
CA LEU A 554 -18.18 -15.87 -12.21
C LEU A 554 -17.45 -14.98 -11.19
N LYS A 555 -16.66 -14.02 -11.67
CA LYS A 555 -15.83 -13.11 -10.89
C LYS A 555 -16.29 -11.66 -11.02
N ASP A 556 -17.60 -11.48 -11.18
CA ASP A 556 -18.25 -10.16 -11.16
C ASP A 556 -17.64 -9.18 -12.19
N GLY A 557 -17.33 -9.67 -13.40
CA GLY A 557 -16.83 -8.85 -14.51
C GLY A 557 -15.31 -8.71 -14.58
N VAL A 558 -14.55 -9.45 -13.76
CA VAL A 558 -13.10 -9.30 -13.63
C VAL A 558 -12.41 -10.65 -13.77
N TYR A 559 -11.43 -10.78 -14.66
CA TYR A 559 -10.63 -11.99 -14.79
C TYR A 559 -9.19 -11.65 -15.05
N ALA A 560 -8.27 -12.42 -14.48
CA ALA A 560 -6.86 -12.12 -14.55
C ALA A 560 -6.11 -13.39 -14.97
N SER A 561 -5.30 -13.28 -16.04
CA SER A 561 -4.57 -14.42 -16.65
C SER A 561 -3.06 -14.19 -16.61
N LYS A 562 -2.30 -15.29 -16.71
CA LYS A 562 -0.84 -15.28 -16.82
C LYS A 562 -0.38 -15.01 -18.27
N SER A 563 -1.20 -15.39 -19.25
CA SER A 563 -0.89 -15.30 -20.69
C SER A 563 -1.38 -14.02 -21.36
N PHE A 564 -2.37 -13.34 -20.80
CA PHE A 564 -2.87 -12.08 -21.37
C PHE A 564 -3.22 -11.03 -20.30
N ALA A 565 -3.37 -9.79 -20.76
CA ALA A 565 -3.70 -8.67 -19.88
C ALA A 565 -5.06 -8.88 -19.20
N ARG A 566 -5.12 -8.61 -17.89
CA ARG A 566 -6.34 -8.63 -17.07
C ARG A 566 -7.59 -8.17 -17.82
N ILE A 567 -8.72 -8.81 -17.67
CA ILE A 567 -10.01 -8.34 -18.17
C ILE A 567 -10.76 -7.72 -17.00
N ASP A 568 -11.25 -6.50 -17.18
CA ASP A 568 -12.05 -5.82 -16.16
C ASP A 568 -13.14 -5.02 -16.88
N PHE A 569 -14.34 -5.59 -16.96
CA PHE A 569 -15.47 -4.98 -17.67
C PHE A 569 -15.90 -3.71 -16.96
N ASN A 570 -15.91 -3.71 -15.63
CA ASN A 570 -16.34 -2.59 -14.81
C ASN A 570 -15.40 -1.38 -15.03
N GLU A 571 -14.10 -1.60 -14.93
CA GLU A 571 -13.08 -0.58 -15.19
C GLU A 571 -13.12 -0.10 -16.65
N SER A 572 -13.29 -1.02 -17.60
CA SER A 572 -13.34 -0.66 -19.02
C SER A 572 -14.56 0.20 -19.36
N LEU A 573 -15.71 -0.06 -18.73
CA LEU A 573 -16.93 0.74 -18.88
C LEU A 573 -16.85 2.07 -18.13
N ALA A 574 -16.15 2.13 -17.00
CA ALA A 574 -15.88 3.36 -16.27
C ALA A 574 -14.81 4.24 -16.94
N LYS A 575 -13.93 3.64 -17.75
CA LYS A 575 -12.76 4.29 -18.34
C LYS A 575 -13.07 5.62 -19.06
N PRO A 576 -14.12 5.76 -19.89
CA PRO A 576 -14.45 7.04 -20.50
C PRO A 576 -14.73 8.13 -19.46
N ILE A 577 -15.31 7.78 -18.31
CA ILE A 577 -15.52 8.72 -17.20
C ILE A 577 -14.18 9.07 -16.55
N TYR A 578 -13.34 8.07 -16.26
CA TYR A 578 -12.01 8.30 -15.67
C TYR A 578 -11.08 9.14 -16.54
N ASP A 579 -11.11 8.93 -17.85
CA ASP A 579 -10.28 9.66 -18.80
C ASP A 579 -10.66 11.16 -18.80
N GLU A 580 -11.94 11.52 -18.62
CA GLU A 580 -12.42 12.91 -18.49
C GLU A 580 -12.11 13.54 -17.12
N ILE A 581 -12.29 12.80 -16.02
CA ILE A 581 -12.13 13.38 -14.66
C ILE A 581 -10.70 13.33 -14.14
N GLY A 582 -9.82 12.51 -14.72
CA GLY A 582 -8.55 12.12 -14.11
C GLY A 582 -7.63 13.29 -13.74
N VAL A 583 -7.51 14.29 -14.61
CA VAL A 583 -6.69 15.49 -14.36
C VAL A 583 -7.31 16.38 -13.27
N MET A 584 -8.64 16.57 -13.32
CA MET A 584 -9.36 17.40 -12.37
C MET A 584 -9.39 16.79 -10.97
N PHE A 585 -9.59 15.48 -10.89
CA PHE A 585 -9.54 14.73 -9.63
C PHE A 585 -8.17 14.89 -8.96
N GLU A 586 -7.08 14.76 -9.74
CA GLU A 586 -5.73 14.96 -9.19
C GLU A 586 -5.51 16.42 -8.76
N ASN A 587 -5.94 17.41 -9.56
CA ASN A 587 -5.85 18.83 -9.18
C ASN A 587 -6.53 19.14 -7.84
N ILE A 588 -7.71 18.58 -7.57
CA ILE A 588 -8.46 18.84 -6.33
C ILE A 588 -7.68 18.36 -5.10
N PHE A 589 -7.12 17.16 -5.15
CA PHE A 589 -6.52 16.48 -3.99
C PHE A 589 -5.00 16.62 -3.89
N ARG A 590 -4.36 17.21 -4.90
CA ARG A 590 -2.91 17.41 -4.90
C ARG A 590 -2.49 18.28 -3.71
N THR A 591 -1.48 17.81 -2.98
CA THR A 591 -0.94 18.48 -1.77
C THR A 591 0.30 19.33 -2.04
N GLN A 592 0.91 19.16 -3.22
CA GLN A 592 2.09 19.87 -3.69
C GLN A 592 1.69 21.04 -4.59
N LYS A 593 2.43 22.15 -4.52
CA LYS A 593 2.19 23.39 -5.33
C LYS A 593 0.69 23.74 -5.44
N PRO A 594 0.04 24.10 -4.32
CA PRO A 594 -1.40 24.32 -4.30
C PRO A 594 -1.80 25.51 -5.18
N THR A 595 -2.87 25.34 -5.96
CA THR A 595 -3.52 26.40 -6.74
C THR A 595 -4.95 26.62 -6.23
N ARG A 596 -5.64 27.67 -6.68
CA ARG A 596 -7.07 27.92 -6.36
C ARG A 596 -8.04 26.81 -6.79
N ALA A 597 -7.58 25.77 -7.49
CA ALA A 597 -8.38 24.59 -7.81
C ALA A 597 -8.20 23.45 -6.79
N ASN A 598 -7.21 23.55 -5.89
CA ASN A 598 -6.87 22.52 -4.91
C ASN A 598 -7.68 22.73 -3.63
N LEU A 599 -8.23 21.66 -3.08
CA LEU A 599 -8.86 21.67 -1.77
C LEU A 599 -7.88 22.12 -0.67
N TRP A 600 -6.62 21.68 -0.76
CA TRP A 600 -5.59 22.04 0.22
C TRP A 600 -5.22 23.53 0.18
N TYR A 601 -5.37 24.20 -0.97
CA TYR A 601 -5.14 25.64 -1.06
C TYR A 601 -6.09 26.40 -0.14
N HIS A 602 -7.38 26.07 -0.19
CA HIS A 602 -8.38 26.75 0.65
C HIS A 602 -8.18 26.46 2.15
N LEU A 603 -7.71 25.26 2.50
CA LEU A 603 -7.39 24.93 3.89
C LEU A 603 -6.12 25.63 4.41
N GLU A 604 -5.09 25.80 3.59
CA GLU A 604 -3.90 26.61 3.95
C GLU A 604 -4.24 28.10 4.00
N MET A 605 -5.03 28.62 3.04
CA MET A 605 -5.53 30.01 3.09
C MET A 605 -6.32 30.26 4.37
N PHE A 606 -7.23 29.36 4.73
CA PHE A 606 -7.96 29.42 5.99
C PHE A 606 -7.01 29.49 7.19
N LYS A 607 -5.98 28.62 7.21
CA LYS A 607 -4.97 28.60 8.28
C LYS A 607 -4.22 29.94 8.38
N ASP A 608 -3.74 30.46 7.25
CA ASP A 608 -2.96 31.69 7.18
C ASP A 608 -3.82 32.90 7.59
N ASP A 609 -5.09 32.95 7.17
CA ASP A 609 -6.02 34.01 7.54
C ASP A 609 -6.38 33.97 9.04
N VAL A 610 -6.57 32.77 9.61
CA VAL A 610 -6.73 32.61 11.06
C VAL A 610 -5.48 33.08 11.80
N GLU A 611 -4.29 32.69 11.35
CA GLU A 611 -3.03 33.15 11.93
C GLU A 611 -2.90 34.67 11.89
N ASN A 612 -3.18 35.30 10.75
CA ASN A 612 -3.15 36.74 10.59
C ASN A 612 -4.16 37.43 11.51
N LYS A 613 -5.38 36.89 11.63
CA LYS A 613 -6.43 37.46 12.49
C LYS A 613 -6.05 37.40 13.96
N ILE A 614 -5.52 36.27 14.43
CA ILE A 614 -5.06 36.11 15.82
C ILE A 614 -3.90 37.07 16.11
N ARG A 615 -2.93 37.21 15.19
CA ARG A 615 -1.82 38.16 15.33
C ARG A 615 -2.29 39.61 15.32
N GLN A 616 -3.28 39.95 14.50
CA GLN A 616 -3.86 41.29 14.44
C GLN A 616 -4.54 41.66 15.77
N ILE A 617 -5.39 40.77 16.30
CA ILE A 617 -6.05 41.00 17.61
C ILE A 617 -5.00 41.21 18.72
N GLY A 618 -3.89 40.46 18.66
CA GLY A 618 -2.75 40.65 19.56
C GLY A 618 -2.18 42.07 19.49
N LYS A 619 -1.89 42.56 18.29
CA LYS A 619 -1.34 43.90 18.07
C LYS A 619 -2.30 45.00 18.51
N ASP A 620 -3.57 44.90 18.11
CA ASP A 620 -4.60 45.92 18.39
C ASP A 620 -4.85 46.09 19.90
N ASN A 621 -4.59 45.05 20.70
CA ASN A 621 -4.77 45.05 22.15
C ASN A 621 -3.45 45.08 22.93
N SER A 622 -2.33 45.42 22.27
CA SER A 622 -1.00 45.50 22.89
C SER A 622 -0.57 44.23 23.64
N LEU A 623 -0.99 43.06 23.16
CA LEU A 623 -0.49 41.79 23.66
C LEU A 623 0.98 41.61 23.25
N PRO A 624 1.80 40.91 24.05
CA PRO A 624 3.18 40.61 23.67
C PRO A 624 3.24 39.99 22.26
N ASN A 625 4.30 40.30 21.51
CA ASN A 625 4.53 39.71 20.16
C ASN A 625 4.53 38.17 20.20
N ASP A 626 4.88 37.61 21.36
CA ASP A 626 4.77 36.19 21.72
C ASP A 626 3.49 35.98 22.55
N ASN A 627 2.32 36.19 21.91
CA ASN A 627 1.01 35.98 22.53
C ASN A 627 0.81 34.48 22.76
N SER A 628 1.24 34.03 23.95
CA SER A 628 1.37 32.63 24.28
C SER A 628 0.09 31.83 24.05
N LYS A 629 -1.10 32.37 24.36
CA LYS A 629 -2.37 31.67 24.11
C LYS A 629 -2.75 31.63 22.63
N GLY A 630 -2.53 32.74 21.91
CA GLY A 630 -2.69 32.79 20.46
C GLY A 630 -1.86 31.70 19.76
N GLU A 631 -0.61 31.54 20.16
CA GLU A 631 0.27 30.50 19.61
C GLU A 631 -0.21 29.08 19.93
N ILE A 632 -0.71 28.83 21.15
CA ILE A 632 -1.27 27.53 21.53
C ILE A 632 -2.46 27.16 20.63
N PHE A 633 -3.36 28.11 20.42
CA PHE A 633 -4.51 27.95 19.55
C PHE A 633 -4.11 27.62 18.11
N LEU A 634 -3.15 28.37 17.55
CA LEU A 634 -2.66 28.15 16.19
C LEU A 634 -1.94 26.81 16.04
N GLN A 635 -1.12 26.42 17.03
CA GLN A 635 -0.41 25.14 17.02
C GLN A 635 -1.38 23.94 17.03
N GLU A 636 -2.40 23.95 17.88
CA GLU A 636 -3.39 22.85 17.90
C GLU A 636 -4.25 22.86 16.62
N THR A 637 -4.62 24.04 16.11
CA THR A 637 -5.37 24.16 14.85
C THR A 637 -4.59 23.54 13.68
N ASN A 638 -3.29 23.83 13.56
CA ASN A 638 -2.44 23.22 12.54
C ASN A 638 -2.34 21.70 12.70
N VAL A 639 -2.23 21.21 13.95
CA VAL A 639 -2.22 19.77 14.24
C VAL A 639 -3.54 19.09 13.83
N ASN A 640 -4.69 19.74 14.03
CA ASN A 640 -5.99 19.26 13.56
C ASN A 640 -6.10 19.27 12.03
N LEU A 641 -5.60 20.31 11.37
CA LEU A 641 -5.53 20.37 9.90
C LEU A 641 -4.67 19.23 9.31
N GLN A 642 -3.52 18.89 9.94
CA GLN A 642 -2.71 17.74 9.51
C GLN A 642 -3.44 16.40 9.70
N LYS A 643 -4.23 16.25 10.76
CA LYS A 643 -5.07 15.06 10.97
C LYS A 643 -6.14 14.97 9.89
N LEU A 644 -6.85 16.07 9.64
CA LEU A 644 -7.86 16.18 8.60
C LEU A 644 -7.29 15.86 7.21
N LYS A 645 -6.07 16.31 6.91
CA LYS A 645 -5.35 15.96 5.68
C LYS A 645 -5.21 14.44 5.50
N LYS A 646 -4.84 13.71 6.56
CA LYS A 646 -4.74 12.23 6.50
C LYS A 646 -6.11 11.60 6.22
N GLU A 647 -7.17 12.07 6.86
CA GLU A 647 -8.54 11.57 6.69
C GLU A 647 -9.06 11.83 5.25
N ILE A 648 -8.81 13.01 4.69
CA ILE A 648 -9.16 13.36 3.30
C ILE A 648 -8.44 12.43 2.32
N LEU A 649 -7.12 12.23 2.48
CA LEU A 649 -6.33 11.36 1.62
C LEU A 649 -6.79 9.89 1.70
N GLN A 650 -7.22 9.42 2.86
CA GLN A 650 -7.79 8.08 3.00
C GLN A 650 -9.12 7.93 2.26
N ARG A 651 -9.99 8.95 2.30
CA ARG A 651 -11.29 8.92 1.58
C ARG A 651 -11.14 9.08 0.07
N LYS A 652 -10.10 9.78 -0.40
CA LYS A 652 -9.76 9.99 -1.82
C LYS A 652 -9.89 8.69 -2.64
N SER A 653 -9.28 7.60 -2.18
CA SER A 653 -9.29 6.31 -2.88
C SER A 653 -10.68 5.71 -3.00
N GLY A 654 -11.50 5.82 -1.94
CA GLY A 654 -12.86 5.28 -1.93
C GLY A 654 -13.77 6.03 -2.90
N ILE A 655 -13.63 7.35 -2.96
CA ILE A 655 -14.37 8.20 -3.91
C ILE A 655 -13.99 7.82 -5.34
N TYR A 656 -12.69 7.74 -5.67
CA TYR A 656 -12.26 7.42 -7.03
C TYR A 656 -12.79 6.06 -7.51
N GLN A 657 -12.79 5.05 -6.63
CA GLN A 657 -13.24 3.69 -6.96
C GLN A 657 -14.76 3.54 -7.01
N SER A 658 -15.53 4.54 -6.56
CA SER A 658 -16.99 4.43 -6.47
C SER A 658 -17.66 4.22 -7.82
N LEU A 659 -17.08 4.73 -8.92
CA LEU A 659 -17.60 4.55 -10.28
C LEU A 659 -17.62 3.07 -10.67
N CYS A 660 -16.47 2.39 -10.57
CA CYS A 660 -16.36 0.96 -10.86
C CYS A 660 -17.24 0.10 -9.96
N VAL A 661 -17.28 0.41 -8.66
CA VAL A 661 -18.11 -0.34 -7.70
C VAL A 661 -19.60 -0.17 -8.03
N SER A 662 -20.03 1.02 -8.42
CA SER A 662 -21.42 1.27 -8.81
C SER A 662 -21.80 0.51 -10.08
N ILE A 663 -20.96 0.57 -11.12
CA ILE A 663 -21.19 -0.15 -12.39
C ILE A 663 -21.23 -1.67 -12.14
N GLN A 664 -20.29 -2.19 -11.35
CA GLN A 664 -20.26 -3.60 -11.00
C GLN A 664 -21.54 -4.04 -10.28
N SER A 665 -22.04 -3.22 -9.35
CA SER A 665 -23.28 -3.51 -8.61
C SER A 665 -24.47 -3.68 -9.55
N ASP A 666 -24.61 -2.79 -10.55
CA ASP A 666 -25.70 -2.85 -11.53
C ASP A 666 -25.54 -4.04 -12.50
N LEU A 667 -24.30 -4.41 -12.87
CA LEU A 667 -24.03 -5.51 -13.80
C LEU A 667 -24.01 -6.90 -13.15
N LYS A 668 -23.91 -6.98 -11.83
CA LYS A 668 -23.81 -8.24 -11.08
C LYS A 668 -24.90 -9.27 -11.43
N PRO A 669 -26.19 -8.90 -11.56
CA PRO A 669 -27.22 -9.86 -11.96
C PRO A 669 -26.98 -10.45 -13.35
N HIS A 670 -26.49 -9.66 -14.29
CA HIS A 670 -26.22 -10.07 -15.68
C HIS A 670 -24.98 -10.95 -15.78
N TYR A 671 -23.95 -10.68 -14.96
CA TYR A 671 -22.81 -11.60 -14.81
C TYR A 671 -23.26 -12.95 -14.28
N LYS A 672 -24.12 -12.96 -13.26
CA LYS A 672 -24.66 -14.21 -12.70
C LYS A 672 -25.43 -14.99 -13.76
N GLU A 673 -26.37 -14.35 -14.47
CA GLU A 673 -27.15 -14.98 -15.55
C GLU A 673 -26.23 -15.56 -16.64
N ALA A 674 -25.25 -14.79 -17.11
CA ALA A 674 -24.31 -15.25 -18.13
C ALA A 674 -23.45 -16.44 -17.63
N SER A 675 -23.06 -16.46 -16.36
CA SER A 675 -22.26 -17.56 -15.80
C SER A 675 -22.99 -18.90 -15.74
N GLU A 676 -24.32 -18.90 -15.78
CA GLU A 676 -25.18 -20.08 -15.69
C GLU A 676 -25.39 -20.77 -17.06
N VAL A 677 -25.02 -20.11 -18.17
CA VAL A 677 -25.14 -20.63 -19.53
C VAL A 677 -24.27 -21.88 -19.74
N LYS A 678 -24.82 -22.87 -20.45
CA LYS A 678 -24.17 -24.15 -20.79
C LYS A 678 -24.55 -24.60 -22.21
N GLY A 679 -23.76 -25.50 -22.78
CA GLY A 679 -24.07 -26.19 -24.04
C GLY A 679 -23.55 -25.50 -25.30
N HIS A 680 -23.94 -26.03 -26.47
CA HIS A 680 -23.50 -25.51 -27.77
C HIS A 680 -23.96 -24.05 -27.98
N GLY A 681 -23.09 -23.19 -28.48
CA GLY A 681 -23.36 -21.75 -28.61
C GLY A 681 -23.34 -20.96 -27.29
N ALA A 682 -22.72 -21.51 -26.23
CA ALA A 682 -22.60 -20.81 -24.94
C ALA A 682 -21.87 -19.46 -25.06
N TYR A 683 -20.87 -19.32 -25.93
CA TYR A 683 -20.18 -18.05 -26.15
C TYR A 683 -21.14 -16.96 -26.63
N GLU A 684 -21.81 -17.19 -27.76
CA GLU A 684 -22.79 -16.27 -28.34
C GLU A 684 -23.93 -15.97 -27.35
N SER A 685 -24.39 -16.98 -26.60
CA SER A 685 -25.43 -16.81 -25.60
C SER A 685 -24.98 -15.91 -24.45
N MET A 686 -23.80 -16.17 -23.86
CA MET A 686 -23.22 -15.31 -22.82
C MET A 686 -22.97 -13.89 -23.31
N LYS A 687 -22.38 -13.75 -24.51
CA LYS A 687 -22.14 -12.45 -25.15
C LYS A 687 -23.45 -11.69 -25.32
N LYS A 688 -24.52 -12.36 -25.78
CA LYS A 688 -25.85 -11.77 -25.94
C LYS A 688 -26.47 -11.34 -24.62
N ILE A 689 -26.37 -12.15 -23.56
CA ILE A 689 -26.84 -11.81 -22.21
C ILE A 689 -26.10 -10.57 -21.71
N LEU A 690 -24.77 -10.55 -21.78
CA LEU A 690 -23.97 -9.42 -21.33
C LEU A 690 -24.26 -8.15 -22.13
N MET A 691 -24.34 -8.24 -23.45
CA MET A 691 -24.68 -7.10 -24.30
C MET A 691 -26.06 -6.55 -23.95
N LYS A 692 -27.10 -7.40 -23.88
CA LYS A 692 -28.46 -6.96 -23.51
C LYS A 692 -28.53 -6.43 -22.08
N GLY A 693 -27.83 -7.06 -21.14
CA GLY A 693 -27.76 -6.64 -19.75
C GLY A 693 -27.13 -5.26 -19.62
N ILE A 694 -26.02 -5.01 -20.30
CA ILE A 694 -25.38 -3.69 -20.34
C ILE A 694 -26.29 -2.67 -21.02
N GLU A 695 -26.90 -2.98 -22.17
CA GLU A 695 -27.85 -2.07 -22.85
C GLU A 695 -29.05 -1.70 -21.96
N LYS A 696 -29.57 -2.69 -21.23
CA LYS A 696 -30.64 -2.49 -20.25
C LYS A 696 -30.18 -1.57 -19.12
N GLU A 697 -29.02 -1.81 -18.53
CA GLU A 697 -28.54 -0.97 -17.42
C GLU A 697 -28.14 0.43 -17.87
N VAL A 698 -27.61 0.59 -19.08
CA VAL A 698 -27.42 1.92 -19.69
C VAL A 698 -28.77 2.64 -19.83
N THR A 699 -29.82 1.94 -20.28
CA THR A 699 -31.18 2.51 -20.34
C THR A 699 -31.73 2.84 -18.94
N ASN A 700 -31.34 2.05 -17.93
CA ASN A 700 -31.63 2.31 -16.51
C ASN A 700 -30.66 3.30 -15.85
N LYS A 701 -29.93 4.08 -16.66
CA LYS A 701 -29.05 5.15 -16.21
C LYS A 701 -27.89 4.70 -15.31
N MET A 702 -27.28 3.55 -15.61
CA MET A 702 -26.15 3.00 -14.84
C MET A 702 -24.99 3.99 -14.71
N PHE A 703 -24.64 4.72 -15.77
CA PHE A 703 -23.54 5.67 -15.74
C PHE A 703 -23.88 6.91 -14.91
N GLU A 704 -25.11 7.42 -15.01
CA GLU A 704 -25.59 8.54 -14.19
C GLU A 704 -25.71 8.15 -12.72
N LYS A 705 -26.15 6.92 -12.40
CA LYS A 705 -26.14 6.40 -11.03
C LYS A 705 -24.71 6.35 -10.47
N ALA A 706 -23.75 5.90 -11.27
CA ALA A 706 -22.34 5.89 -10.88
C ALA A 706 -21.81 7.32 -10.62
N GLN A 707 -22.15 8.28 -11.49
CA GLN A 707 -21.88 9.70 -11.30
C GLN A 707 -22.51 10.21 -9.99
N SER A 708 -23.82 10.03 -9.78
CA SER A 708 -24.52 10.50 -8.59
C SER A 708 -23.98 9.88 -7.30
N ASN A 709 -23.50 8.63 -7.34
CA ASN A 709 -22.84 8.00 -6.20
C ASN A 709 -21.51 8.71 -5.87
N MET A 710 -20.69 9.02 -6.87
CA MET A 710 -19.44 9.77 -6.67
C MET A 710 -19.71 11.19 -6.15
N GLU A 711 -20.67 11.90 -6.74
CA GLU A 711 -21.10 13.25 -6.31
C GLU A 711 -21.56 13.26 -4.86
N ARG A 712 -22.37 12.26 -4.45
CA ARG A 712 -22.79 12.10 -3.06
C ARG A 712 -21.58 11.95 -2.13
N GLN A 713 -20.58 11.16 -2.50
CA GLN A 713 -19.38 11.00 -1.66
C GLN A 713 -18.54 12.27 -1.57
N PHE A 714 -18.49 13.10 -2.63
CA PHE A 714 -17.91 14.44 -2.54
C PHE A 714 -18.67 15.35 -1.57
N CYS A 715 -20.01 15.34 -1.62
CA CYS A 715 -20.85 16.08 -0.69
C CYS A 715 -20.64 15.64 0.76
N GLU A 716 -20.54 14.32 1.00
CA GLU A 716 -20.22 13.78 2.32
C GLU A 716 -18.83 14.19 2.80
N LEU A 717 -17.81 14.14 1.91
CA LEU A 717 -16.46 14.60 2.23
C LEU A 717 -16.45 16.07 2.61
N LYS A 718 -17.10 16.94 1.82
CA LYS A 718 -17.23 18.37 2.11
C LYS A 718 -17.86 18.61 3.47
N ARG A 719 -19.00 17.96 3.73
CA ARG A 719 -19.73 18.05 5.01
C ARG A 719 -18.84 17.64 6.18
N ASP A 720 -18.12 16.53 6.05
CA ASP A 720 -17.27 16.02 7.12
C ASP A 720 -16.05 16.93 7.37
N ILE A 721 -15.46 17.53 6.33
CA ILE A 721 -14.41 18.56 6.46
C ILE A 721 -14.90 19.74 7.28
N LEU A 722 -16.05 20.33 6.90
CA LEU A 722 -16.58 21.54 7.52
C LEU A 722 -17.03 21.29 8.96
N LEU A 723 -17.69 20.16 9.22
CA LEU A 723 -18.08 19.78 10.59
C LEU A 723 -16.85 19.57 11.48
N ASN A 724 -15.84 18.84 10.98
CA ASN A 724 -14.60 18.60 11.71
C ASN A 724 -13.89 19.93 12.05
N LEU A 725 -13.80 20.86 11.10
CA LEU A 725 -13.23 22.19 11.34
C LEU A 725 -14.02 22.98 12.38
N LYS A 726 -15.34 23.10 12.22
CA LYS A 726 -16.21 23.85 13.15
C LYS A 726 -16.12 23.29 14.57
N GLU A 727 -16.24 21.97 14.72
CA GLU A 727 -16.18 21.32 16.02
C GLU A 727 -14.82 21.48 16.68
N ASN A 728 -13.73 21.20 15.95
CA ASN A 728 -12.39 21.30 16.51
C ASN A 728 -12.01 22.74 16.85
N ILE A 729 -12.33 23.71 15.99
CA ILE A 729 -12.03 25.13 16.25
C ILE A 729 -12.81 25.62 17.47
N SER A 730 -14.11 25.35 17.58
CA SER A 730 -14.88 25.78 18.75
C SER A 730 -14.37 25.13 20.04
N ILE A 731 -14.05 23.83 20.02
CA ILE A 731 -13.51 23.13 21.19
C ILE A 731 -12.14 23.70 21.60
N VAL A 732 -11.23 23.87 20.64
CA VAL A 732 -9.87 24.40 20.91
C VAL A 732 -9.96 25.87 21.35
N PHE A 733 -10.81 26.68 20.72
CA PHE A 733 -11.04 28.06 21.13
C PHE A 733 -11.52 28.14 22.58
N LYS A 734 -12.46 27.27 22.97
CA LYS A 734 -12.95 27.20 24.35
C LYS A 734 -11.88 26.78 25.35
N LEU A 735 -11.10 25.76 25.00
CA LEU A 735 -9.97 25.28 25.80
C LEU A 735 -8.89 26.34 26.01
N VAL A 736 -8.68 27.21 25.02
CA VAL A 736 -7.62 28.23 25.08
C VAL A 736 -8.11 29.51 25.77
N PHE A 737 -9.27 30.05 25.36
CA PHE A 737 -9.71 31.42 25.69
C PHE A 737 -10.97 31.51 26.57
N LEU A 738 -11.84 30.48 26.60
CA LEU A 738 -13.11 30.50 27.34
C LEU A 738 -13.06 29.66 28.64
N GLN A 739 -11.96 29.74 29.39
CA GLN A 739 -11.88 29.20 30.75
C GLN A 739 -13.10 29.65 31.60
N GLN A 740 -13.98 28.72 31.98
CA GLN A 740 -15.03 29.01 32.95
C GLN A 740 -14.40 29.22 34.33
N GLU A 741 -14.83 30.23 35.08
CA GLU A 741 -14.43 30.39 36.49
C GLU A 741 -14.78 29.15 37.32
N PRO A 742 -14.02 28.91 38.39
CA PRO A 742 -12.97 27.91 38.44
C PRO A 742 -13.54 26.48 38.35
N PHE A 743 -13.27 25.79 37.25
CA PHE A 743 -12.94 24.38 37.38
C PHE A 743 -11.61 24.31 38.11
N ALA A 744 -11.64 24.31 39.44
CA ALA A 744 -10.54 23.84 40.27
C ALA A 744 -10.41 22.32 40.11
N VAL A 745 -10.34 21.82 38.87
CA VAL A 745 -9.59 20.60 38.62
C VAL A 745 -8.16 21.06 38.86
N HIS A 746 -7.64 20.77 40.05
CA HIS A 746 -6.24 20.97 40.35
C HIS A 746 -5.46 19.99 39.46
N LEU A 747 -5.30 20.35 38.17
CA LEU A 747 -4.60 19.53 37.22
C LEU A 747 -3.19 19.33 37.77
N ALA A 748 -2.75 18.08 37.76
CA ALA A 748 -1.40 17.75 38.17
C ALA A 748 -0.37 18.65 37.45
N ASP A 749 0.64 19.11 38.18
CA ASP A 749 1.69 19.95 37.62
C ASP A 749 2.50 19.18 36.54
N ILE A 750 2.51 19.74 35.34
CA ILE A 750 3.19 19.22 34.15
C ILE A 750 4.26 20.19 33.61
N GLU A 751 4.67 21.22 34.36
CA GLU A 751 5.61 22.25 33.90
C GLU A 751 6.94 21.64 33.42
N ASN A 752 7.45 20.67 34.16
CA ASN A 752 8.68 19.97 33.82
C ASN A 752 8.55 19.16 32.52
N GLU A 753 7.41 18.52 32.29
CA GLU A 753 7.09 17.81 31.06
C GLU A 753 7.00 18.79 29.88
N CYS A 754 6.31 19.92 30.03
CA CYS A 754 6.22 21.00 29.04
C CYS A 754 7.61 21.53 28.62
N ARG A 755 8.48 21.84 29.60
CA ARG A 755 9.84 22.31 29.32
C ARG A 755 10.64 21.27 28.52
N LYS A 756 10.58 20.00 28.91
CA LYS A 756 11.31 18.92 28.23
C LYS A 756 10.85 18.70 26.80
N ILE A 757 9.55 18.74 26.52
CA ILE A 757 9.05 18.59 25.14
C ILE A 757 9.41 19.79 24.27
N GLN A 758 9.41 21.01 24.83
CA GLN A 758 9.86 22.21 24.12
C GLN A 758 11.34 22.15 23.76
N GLU A 759 12.20 21.65 24.66
CA GLU A 759 13.62 21.43 24.37
C GLU A 759 13.85 20.43 23.22
N ILE A 760 13.08 19.34 23.18
CA ILE A 760 13.14 18.36 22.07
C ILE A 760 12.68 19.01 20.76
N TYR A 761 11.58 19.76 20.80
CA TYR A 761 11.05 20.47 19.63
C TYR A 761 12.08 21.47 19.06
N ASN A 762 12.70 22.29 19.90
CA ASN A 762 13.70 23.27 19.48
C ASN A 762 14.93 22.60 18.84
N LYS A 763 15.40 21.49 19.44
CA LYS A 763 16.49 20.69 18.87
C LYS A 763 16.14 20.14 17.48
N LEU A 764 14.89 19.73 17.28
CA LEU A 764 14.41 19.16 16.04
C LEU A 764 14.21 20.22 14.94
N GLN A 765 13.79 21.43 15.28
CA GLN A 765 13.67 22.55 14.32
C GLN A 765 15.04 23.05 13.83
N ASN A 766 16.05 23.00 14.70
CA ASN A 766 17.43 23.43 14.38
C ASN A 766 18.27 22.31 13.71
N ASP A 767 17.70 21.13 13.46
CA ASP A 767 18.35 20.01 12.77
C ASP A 767 18.18 20.18 11.24
N HIS A 768 19.08 20.98 10.65
CA HIS A 768 19.18 21.16 9.20
C HIS A 768 19.83 19.97 8.53
#